data_AF-A0A6P8HIZ7-F1
#
_entry.id   AF-A0A6P8HIZ7-F1
#
_cell.length_a   1.000
_cell.length_b   1.000
_cell.length_c   1.000
_cell.angle_alpha   90.00
_cell.angle_beta   90.00
_cell.angle_gamma   90.00
#
_symmetry.space_group_name_H-M   'P 1'
#
loop_
_entity.id
_entity.type
_entity.pdbx_description
1 polymer ?
#
loop_
_entity_poly.entity_id
_entity_poly.type
_entity_poly.pdbx_seq_one_letter_code
_entity_poly.pdbx_strand_id
1 'polypeptide(L)'
;SLKGDQKFWLQTTLLLVEACLYKIDKRSQNPNKPDKEALEKARGIIVDAKSLFQGLSEENENKANLSDYIEAILEARHGILLFDYLVNDESKEKDEETLMNCDNAYQYLRGAREKLAQLGYRREAARVMRKQAAIKRMLADGAKTTDERHEYFLQAYSILMEATNIADAVMYDAQQASPLYEMRMVSLPVQREAVDVHLDLTDLMVSMFLCYSQEDRNRRQLEARKGSMQKMIDDFVKSEAVLCSEEKQEWKDTCSSLAVDAMMQLSLVSGMTNGLPHLRAKVMHSLGVCLRALSAHSSPDADNQWKELEQNRTLDLEKETIENQSQESKENSQGLDGVMKANTNESREILKYTTQAFNLNRVYTTSRKYLCQAVECLSQAVQIALKGGLRDIVSQASHQLVECIGTHDPASSAQYLALYQSCYMSQCLEKVLYRAQADPAVSRLAALLRQRKFFSTVDYLTEHSSAVVSLNHNNLGDCEAWRRLSIMKNHLELTKEFSVTNLQFVVLQHSPDRRYLYGAVLDKGRSAVASAKPAKQAGAVPVPTKAVVTRAEVNPKDLDDLIEEFNHFKSDTATELTRRNFVCHQHERQQKMLDRVEEHPTSNQESNSIMIDTALEHQEAKLQSHFQDVLAAMEAYLDPVLTKLYPALNAESMSGTIVLLADDKLLLLPLESLSAFLTPRVTSLTRDFSLQFLYHRFHQNEENEHKGDAKKGGGKKGDKKPEKPSTAKSKPSDKKVMKIMVIFLKY
;
A
#
# COMPACT_ATOMS: atom_id res chain seq x y z
N SER A 1 -38.12 23.24 -24.66
CA SER A 1 -39.05 23.06 -23.52
C SER A 1 -38.74 21.78 -22.77
N LEU A 2 -38.11 21.86 -21.59
CA LEU A 2 -37.94 20.72 -20.68
C LEU A 2 -39.30 20.39 -20.04
N LYS A 3 -40.17 19.69 -20.78
CA LYS A 3 -41.44 19.14 -20.25
C LYS A 3 -41.13 17.84 -19.50
N GLY A 4 -40.59 17.95 -18.29
CA GLY A 4 -40.29 16.81 -17.41
C GLY A 4 -39.82 17.26 -16.02
N ASP A 5 -39.75 16.33 -15.07
CA ASP A 5 -39.24 16.61 -13.71
C ASP A 5 -37.77 17.09 -13.79
N GLN A 6 -37.49 18.27 -13.22
CA GLN A 6 -36.13 18.85 -13.22
C GLN A 6 -35.12 17.93 -12.51
N LYS A 7 -35.56 17.14 -11.51
CA LYS A 7 -34.70 16.15 -10.84
C LYS A 7 -34.32 14.99 -11.76
N PHE A 8 -35.24 14.56 -12.63
CA PHE A 8 -34.95 13.54 -13.64
C PHE A 8 -33.86 14.03 -14.61
N TRP A 9 -33.95 15.29 -15.04
CA TRP A 9 -32.94 15.89 -15.92
C TRP A 9 -31.59 16.04 -15.22
N LEU A 10 -31.55 16.48 -13.96
CA LEU A 10 -30.31 16.49 -13.17
C LEU A 10 -29.68 15.09 -13.11
N GLN A 11 -30.44 14.06 -12.75
CA GLN A 11 -29.92 12.70 -12.66
C GLN A 11 -29.40 12.19 -14.01
N THR A 12 -30.11 12.50 -15.09
CA THR A 12 -29.71 12.13 -16.45
C THR A 12 -28.42 12.82 -16.86
N THR A 13 -28.28 14.11 -16.55
CA THR A 13 -27.05 14.88 -16.79
C THR A 13 -25.87 14.30 -16.02
N LEU A 14 -26.05 13.99 -14.73
CA LEU A 14 -24.99 13.38 -13.90
C LEU A 14 -24.56 12.01 -14.45
N LEU A 15 -25.51 11.18 -14.90
CA LEU A 15 -25.21 9.90 -15.53
C LEU A 15 -24.52 10.05 -16.89
N LEU A 16 -24.87 11.07 -17.66
CA LEU A 16 -24.21 11.37 -18.94
C LEU A 16 -22.75 11.80 -18.72
N VAL A 17 -22.52 12.65 -17.72
CA VAL A 17 -21.17 13.04 -17.28
C VAL A 17 -20.35 11.81 -16.89
N GLU A 18 -20.92 10.91 -16.08
CA GLU A 18 -20.27 9.64 -15.72
C GLU A 18 -19.98 8.78 -16.96
N ALA A 19 -20.94 8.65 -17.88
CA ALA A 19 -20.79 7.91 -19.12
C ALA A 19 -19.61 8.43 -19.98
N CYS A 20 -19.44 9.75 -20.07
CA CYS A 20 -18.33 10.37 -20.80
C CYS A 20 -16.97 10.00 -20.21
N LEU A 21 -16.84 9.97 -18.88
CA LEU A 21 -15.59 9.71 -18.17
C LEU A 21 -15.10 8.25 -18.29
N TYR A 22 -15.92 7.32 -18.78
CA TYR A 22 -15.50 5.93 -19.00
C TYR A 22 -14.55 5.75 -20.20
N LYS A 23 -14.36 6.76 -21.04
CA LYS A 23 -13.30 6.72 -22.05
C LYS A 23 -11.95 6.92 -21.35
N ILE A 24 -11.30 5.79 -21.06
CA ILE A 24 -9.99 5.73 -20.40
C ILE A 24 -8.88 6.01 -21.43
N ASP A 25 -7.88 6.78 -21.01
CA ASP A 25 -6.66 6.96 -21.79
C ASP A 25 -5.88 5.64 -21.87
N LYS A 26 -5.78 5.08 -23.09
CA LYS A 26 -5.05 3.83 -23.35
C LYS A 26 -3.53 3.98 -23.18
N ARG A 27 -3.01 5.21 -23.18
CA ARG A 27 -1.57 5.51 -23.06
C ARG A 27 -1.16 5.85 -21.62
N SER A 28 -2.11 6.08 -20.72
CA SER A 28 -1.80 6.41 -19.33
C SER A 28 -1.33 5.18 -18.53
N GLN A 29 -0.24 5.35 -17.78
CA GLN A 29 0.18 4.37 -16.78
C GLN A 29 -0.88 4.18 -15.68
N ASN A 30 -1.74 5.18 -15.40
CA ASN A 30 -2.81 5.05 -14.42
C ASN A 30 -4.10 4.45 -15.03
N PRO A 31 -4.59 3.30 -14.52
CA PRO A 31 -5.82 2.64 -14.98
C PRO A 31 -7.14 3.37 -14.86
N ASN A 32 -7.23 4.43 -14.06
CA ASN A 32 -8.47 5.19 -13.88
C ASN A 32 -8.43 6.59 -14.50
N LYS A 33 -7.36 6.98 -15.22
CA LYS A 33 -7.29 8.31 -15.81
C LYS A 33 -8.26 8.42 -17.00
N PRO A 34 -9.30 9.29 -16.92
CA PRO A 34 -10.12 9.56 -18.08
C PRO A 34 -9.27 10.28 -19.12
N ASP A 35 -9.56 10.03 -20.39
CA ASP A 35 -8.95 10.76 -21.50
C ASP A 35 -9.19 12.27 -21.32
N LYS A 36 -8.18 13.11 -21.63
CA LYS A 36 -8.27 14.56 -21.45
C LYS A 36 -9.45 15.13 -22.26
N GLU A 37 -9.69 14.60 -23.46
CA GLU A 37 -10.85 14.98 -24.27
C GLU A 37 -12.19 14.58 -23.63
N ALA A 38 -12.23 13.45 -22.93
CA ALA A 38 -13.43 12.98 -22.24
C ALA A 38 -13.75 13.85 -21.01
N LEU A 39 -12.71 14.30 -20.29
CA LEU A 39 -12.84 15.23 -19.18
C LEU A 39 -13.38 16.59 -19.65
N GLU A 40 -12.83 17.16 -20.73
CA GLU A 40 -13.30 18.43 -21.27
C GLU A 40 -14.75 18.35 -21.76
N LYS A 41 -15.15 17.23 -22.38
CA LYS A 41 -16.56 16.98 -22.75
C LYS A 41 -17.47 16.91 -21.52
N ALA A 42 -17.04 16.21 -20.47
CA ALA A 42 -17.80 16.12 -19.23
C ALA A 42 -17.96 17.50 -18.56
N ARG A 43 -16.91 18.33 -18.58
CA ARG A 43 -16.97 19.72 -18.09
C ARG A 43 -17.91 20.57 -18.91
N GLY A 44 -17.84 20.49 -20.25
CA GLY A 44 -18.74 21.20 -21.16
C GLY A 44 -20.21 20.89 -20.86
N ILE A 45 -20.56 19.61 -20.69
CA ILE A 45 -21.94 19.19 -20.33
C ILE A 45 -22.41 19.84 -19.03
N ILE A 46 -21.55 19.95 -18.03
CA ILE A 46 -21.91 20.57 -16.74
C ILE A 46 -22.15 22.08 -16.91
N VAL A 47 -21.27 22.78 -17.63
CA VAL A 47 -21.40 24.22 -17.86
C VAL A 47 -22.66 24.53 -18.67
N ASP A 48 -22.92 23.76 -19.73
CA ASP A 48 -24.13 23.89 -20.56
C ASP A 48 -25.38 23.62 -19.71
N ALA A 49 -25.38 22.57 -18.88
CA ALA A 49 -26.49 22.29 -17.98
C ALA A 49 -26.73 23.42 -16.97
N LYS A 50 -25.67 23.98 -16.36
CA LYS A 50 -25.78 25.12 -15.42
C LYS A 50 -26.45 26.31 -16.09
N SER A 51 -25.99 26.72 -17.27
CA SER A 51 -26.57 27.87 -17.98
C SER A 51 -28.05 27.65 -18.37
N LEU A 52 -28.41 26.43 -18.77
CA LEU A 52 -29.81 26.07 -19.05
C LEU A 52 -30.70 26.14 -17.81
N PHE A 53 -30.25 25.64 -16.66
CA PHE A 53 -31.03 25.70 -15.42
C PHE A 53 -31.13 27.11 -14.85
N GLN A 54 -30.11 27.95 -15.04
CA GLN A 54 -30.16 29.37 -14.69
C GLN A 54 -31.22 30.10 -15.52
N GLY A 55 -31.23 29.93 -16.85
CA GLY A 55 -32.28 30.51 -17.69
C GLY A 55 -33.69 30.03 -17.33
N LEU A 56 -33.85 28.77 -16.93
CA LEU A 56 -35.14 28.24 -16.44
C LEU A 56 -35.58 28.84 -15.09
N SER A 57 -34.63 29.26 -14.26
CA SER A 57 -34.90 29.97 -13.00
C SER A 57 -35.47 31.36 -13.28
N GLU A 58 -34.85 32.08 -14.22
CA GLU A 58 -35.29 33.41 -14.66
C GLU A 58 -36.68 33.37 -15.31
N GLU A 59 -37.02 32.29 -16.03
CA GLU A 59 -38.34 32.11 -16.62
C GLU A 59 -39.44 31.71 -15.60
N ASN A 60 -39.08 31.13 -14.45
CA ASN A 60 -40.06 30.63 -13.46
C ASN A 60 -39.56 30.80 -12.02
N GLU A 61 -39.81 31.97 -11.41
CA GLU A 61 -39.40 32.30 -10.03
C GLU A 61 -39.87 31.26 -8.99
N ASN A 62 -41.05 30.66 -9.17
CA ASN A 62 -41.58 29.64 -8.27
C ASN A 62 -40.71 28.36 -8.18
N LYS A 63 -39.79 28.15 -9.13
CA LYS A 63 -38.84 27.03 -9.15
C LYS A 63 -37.41 27.45 -8.85
N ALA A 64 -37.17 28.71 -8.47
CA ALA A 64 -35.83 29.24 -8.23
C ALA A 64 -35.03 28.39 -7.23
N ASN A 65 -35.61 28.05 -6.08
CA ASN A 65 -34.95 27.21 -5.06
C ASN A 65 -34.52 25.81 -5.59
N LEU A 66 -35.28 25.23 -6.53
CA LEU A 66 -34.94 23.94 -7.13
C LEU A 66 -33.85 24.10 -8.20
N SER A 67 -33.89 25.19 -8.97
CA SER A 67 -32.82 25.56 -9.89
C SER A 67 -31.51 25.84 -9.16
N ASP A 68 -31.55 26.57 -8.03
CA ASP A 68 -30.38 26.86 -7.19
C ASP A 68 -29.79 25.58 -6.58
N TYR A 69 -30.65 24.65 -6.15
CA TYR A 69 -30.23 23.32 -5.71
C TYR A 69 -29.52 22.56 -6.83
N ILE A 70 -30.12 22.51 -8.02
CA ILE A 70 -29.55 21.82 -9.19
C ILE A 70 -28.20 22.44 -9.56
N GLU A 71 -28.12 23.77 -9.58
CA GLU A 71 -26.89 24.51 -9.85
C GLU A 71 -25.81 24.16 -8.83
N ALA A 72 -26.13 24.15 -7.53
CA ALA A 72 -25.19 23.81 -6.47
C ALA A 72 -24.68 22.36 -6.60
N ILE A 73 -25.53 21.40 -6.97
CA ILE A 73 -25.11 20.01 -7.20
C ILE A 73 -24.22 19.88 -8.43
N LEU A 74 -24.54 20.57 -9.52
CA LEU A 74 -23.73 20.57 -10.75
C LEU A 74 -22.37 21.23 -10.50
N GLU A 75 -22.35 22.33 -9.75
CA GLU A 75 -21.13 23.03 -9.33
C GLU A 75 -20.26 22.18 -8.40
N ALA A 76 -20.87 21.48 -7.43
CA ALA A 76 -20.16 20.51 -6.61
C ALA A 76 -19.56 19.39 -7.45
N ARG A 77 -20.32 18.85 -8.40
CA ARG A 77 -19.83 17.80 -9.30
C ARG A 77 -18.67 18.29 -10.17
N HIS A 78 -18.72 19.52 -10.66
CA HIS A 78 -17.63 20.13 -11.41
C HIS A 78 -16.34 20.17 -10.59
N GLY A 79 -16.41 20.68 -9.35
CA GLY A 79 -15.26 20.72 -8.45
C GLY A 79 -14.71 19.33 -8.13
N ILE A 80 -15.60 18.35 -7.85
CA ILE A 80 -15.20 16.96 -7.58
C ILE A 80 -14.48 16.34 -8.78
N LEU A 81 -14.97 16.56 -10.00
CA LEU A 81 -14.34 16.00 -11.20
C LEU A 81 -12.95 16.58 -11.45
N LEU A 82 -12.78 17.88 -11.25
CA LEU A 82 -11.49 18.53 -11.39
C LEU A 82 -10.50 17.98 -10.35
N PHE A 83 -10.94 17.85 -9.09
CA PHE A 83 -10.12 17.28 -8.03
C PHE A 83 -9.78 15.80 -8.26
N ASP A 84 -10.76 14.96 -8.57
CA ASP A 84 -10.54 13.52 -8.79
C ASP A 84 -9.60 13.30 -10.00
N TYR A 85 -9.63 14.16 -11.02
CA TYR A 85 -8.67 14.10 -12.14
C TYR A 85 -7.22 14.40 -11.69
N LEU A 86 -7.03 15.40 -10.82
CA LEU A 86 -5.72 15.80 -10.29
C LEU A 86 -5.14 14.74 -9.34
N VAL A 87 -5.95 14.20 -8.42
CA VAL A 87 -5.52 13.18 -7.44
C VAL A 87 -5.09 11.88 -8.13
N ASN A 88 -5.70 11.53 -9.26
CA ASN A 88 -5.38 10.32 -9.99
C ASN A 88 -4.14 10.48 -10.93
N ASP A 89 -3.43 11.60 -10.94
CA ASP A 89 -2.21 11.76 -11.76
C ASP A 89 -0.94 11.54 -10.90
N GLU A 90 -0.62 10.27 -10.59
CA GLU A 90 0.56 9.90 -9.78
C GLU A 90 1.91 10.27 -10.42
N SER A 91 1.93 10.57 -11.72
CA SER A 91 3.14 10.78 -12.52
C SER A 91 3.59 12.24 -12.64
N LYS A 92 2.86 13.20 -12.05
CA LYS A 92 3.24 14.61 -12.12
C LYS A 92 3.66 15.13 -10.77
N GLU A 93 4.83 15.75 -10.71
CA GLU A 93 5.14 16.70 -9.64
C GLU A 93 4.03 17.74 -9.58
N LYS A 94 3.78 18.28 -8.38
CA LYS A 94 2.75 19.29 -8.14
C LYS A 94 3.16 20.61 -8.82
N ASP A 95 3.03 20.66 -10.13
CA ASP A 95 3.29 21.83 -10.97
C ASP A 95 2.36 22.98 -10.55
N GLU A 96 2.74 24.24 -10.81
CA GLU A 96 1.91 25.41 -10.52
C GLU A 96 0.51 25.32 -11.18
N GLU A 97 0.40 24.65 -12.33
CA GLU A 97 -0.88 24.36 -12.99
C GLU A 97 -1.79 23.44 -12.15
N THR A 98 -1.22 22.47 -11.43
CA THR A 98 -1.99 21.57 -10.56
C THR A 98 -2.53 22.30 -9.33
N LEU A 99 -1.73 23.20 -8.75
CA LEU A 99 -2.14 24.04 -7.62
C LEU A 99 -3.28 24.99 -8.02
N MET A 100 -3.15 25.67 -9.16
CA MET A 100 -4.20 26.54 -9.69
C MET A 100 -5.51 25.77 -9.95
N ASN A 101 -5.43 24.56 -10.49
CA ASN A 101 -6.61 23.73 -10.71
C ASN A 101 -7.24 23.23 -9.38
N CYS A 102 -6.44 22.95 -8.35
CA CYS A 102 -6.92 22.64 -7.01
C CYS A 102 -7.67 23.82 -6.38
N ASP A 103 -7.14 25.03 -6.50
CA ASP A 103 -7.82 26.24 -6.02
C ASP A 103 -9.14 26.47 -6.76
N ASN A 104 -9.15 26.31 -8.09
CA ASN A 104 -10.39 26.38 -8.87
C ASN A 104 -11.42 25.34 -8.39
N ALA A 105 -11.00 24.09 -8.16
CA ALA A 105 -11.87 23.04 -7.64
C ALA A 105 -12.42 23.41 -6.25
N TYR A 106 -11.59 23.97 -5.38
CA TYR A 106 -11.99 24.43 -4.05
C TYR A 106 -13.04 25.54 -4.12
N GLN A 107 -12.88 26.53 -5.01
CA GLN A 107 -13.85 27.61 -5.17
C GLN A 107 -15.21 27.12 -5.65
N TYR A 108 -15.26 26.19 -6.60
CA TYR A 108 -16.53 25.57 -7.01
C TYR A 108 -17.20 24.85 -5.84
N LEU A 109 -16.47 24.05 -5.08
CA LEU A 109 -17.04 23.36 -3.91
C LEU A 109 -17.49 24.33 -2.82
N ARG A 110 -16.80 25.47 -2.66
CA ARG A 110 -17.20 26.51 -1.71
C ARG A 110 -18.51 27.17 -2.09
N GLY A 111 -18.65 27.59 -3.35
CA GLY A 111 -19.92 28.14 -3.86
C GLY A 111 -21.08 27.15 -3.70
N ALA A 112 -20.85 25.87 -4.02
CA ALA A 112 -21.86 24.83 -3.84
C ALA A 112 -22.24 24.62 -2.37
N ARG A 113 -21.26 24.57 -1.45
CA ARG A 113 -21.50 24.44 -0.01
C ARG A 113 -22.37 25.59 0.51
N GLU A 114 -22.02 26.83 0.18
CA GLU A 114 -22.74 28.02 0.65
C GLU A 114 -24.20 28.01 0.18
N LYS A 115 -24.45 27.69 -1.10
CA LYS A 115 -25.80 27.53 -1.66
C LYS A 115 -26.59 26.41 -0.99
N LEU A 116 -25.98 25.22 -0.82
CA LEU A 116 -26.65 24.08 -0.17
C LEU A 116 -26.99 24.36 1.30
N ALA A 117 -26.11 25.07 2.02
CA ALA A 117 -26.35 25.47 3.40
C ALA A 117 -27.52 26.47 3.51
N GLN A 118 -27.57 27.48 2.63
CA GLN A 118 -28.67 28.46 2.58
C GLN A 118 -30.03 27.80 2.28
N LEU A 119 -30.05 26.80 1.39
CA LEU A 119 -31.24 26.05 1.01
C LEU A 119 -31.65 24.98 2.05
N GLY A 120 -30.85 24.73 3.08
CA GLY A 120 -31.13 23.76 4.14
C GLY A 120 -30.77 22.30 3.82
N TYR A 121 -30.06 22.03 2.71
CA TYR A 121 -29.61 20.69 2.31
C TYR A 121 -28.34 20.28 3.08
N ARG A 122 -28.49 20.06 4.39
CA ARG A 122 -27.40 19.82 5.35
C ARG A 122 -26.54 18.59 5.01
N ARG A 123 -27.16 17.50 4.54
CA ARG A 123 -26.45 16.24 4.22
C ARG A 123 -25.53 16.40 3.02
N GLU A 124 -26.03 17.00 1.95
CA GLU A 124 -25.27 17.29 0.74
C GLU A 124 -24.16 18.30 1.02
N ALA A 125 -24.43 19.34 1.83
CA ALA A 125 -23.42 20.29 2.26
C ALA A 125 -22.25 19.62 3.00
N ALA A 126 -22.55 18.74 3.98
CA ALA A 126 -21.52 17.99 4.71
C ALA A 126 -20.70 17.08 3.76
N ARG A 127 -21.32 16.47 2.74
CA ARG A 127 -20.61 15.67 1.72
C ARG A 127 -19.63 16.53 0.90
N VAL A 128 -20.05 17.73 0.49
CA VAL A 128 -19.18 18.67 -0.23
C VAL A 128 -18.01 19.10 0.64
N MET A 129 -18.24 19.36 1.94
CA MET A 129 -17.21 19.75 2.90
C MET A 129 -16.09 18.71 3.06
N ARG A 130 -16.42 17.41 3.04
CA ARG A 130 -15.41 16.34 3.04
C ARG A 130 -14.43 16.47 1.88
N LYS A 131 -14.94 16.74 0.67
CA LYS A 131 -14.12 16.95 -0.54
C LYS A 131 -13.33 18.26 -0.47
N GLN A 132 -13.88 19.33 0.11
CA GLN A 132 -13.12 20.58 0.34
C GLN A 132 -11.93 20.37 1.28
N ALA A 133 -12.13 19.66 2.38
CA ALA A 133 -11.06 19.34 3.31
C ALA A 133 -9.98 18.45 2.67
N ALA A 134 -10.39 17.51 1.81
CA ALA A 134 -9.45 16.69 1.04
C ALA A 134 -8.56 17.51 0.09
N ILE A 135 -9.11 18.56 -0.56
CA ILE A 135 -8.30 19.50 -1.35
C ILE A 135 -7.29 20.23 -0.48
N LYS A 136 -7.73 20.78 0.66
CA LYS A 136 -6.84 21.50 1.58
C LYS A 136 -5.73 20.62 2.14
N ARG A 137 -6.03 19.35 2.46
CA ARG A 137 -5.01 18.35 2.82
C ARG A 137 -4.01 18.12 1.68
N MET A 138 -4.47 17.98 0.44
CA MET A 138 -3.58 17.79 -0.71
C MET A 138 -2.64 18.98 -0.94
N LEU A 139 -3.16 20.20 -0.74
CA LEU A 139 -2.39 21.45 -0.77
C LEU A 139 -1.37 21.48 0.37
N ALA A 140 -1.75 21.08 1.59
CA ALA A 140 -0.82 20.97 2.72
C ALA A 140 0.34 20.00 2.43
N ASP A 141 0.06 18.86 1.80
CA ASP A 141 1.09 17.90 1.38
C ASP A 141 1.96 18.41 0.21
N GLY A 142 1.56 19.49 -0.45
CA GLY A 142 2.28 20.11 -1.56
C GLY A 142 2.94 21.44 -1.21
N ALA A 143 2.75 21.92 0.02
CA ALA A 143 3.24 23.21 0.48
C ALA A 143 4.78 23.21 0.56
N LYS A 144 5.38 24.33 0.14
CA LYS A 144 6.84 24.52 0.17
C LYS A 144 7.32 24.98 1.54
N THR A 145 6.49 25.76 2.24
CA THR A 145 6.80 26.30 3.57
C THR A 145 6.02 25.57 4.66
N THR A 146 6.60 25.49 5.86
CA THR A 146 5.93 24.89 7.03
C THR A 146 4.69 25.68 7.45
N ASP A 147 4.75 26.99 7.30
CA ASP A 147 3.71 27.90 7.78
C ASP A 147 2.46 27.79 6.86
N GLU A 148 2.63 27.76 5.53
CA GLU A 148 1.53 27.44 4.58
C GLU A 148 0.94 26.05 4.85
N ARG A 149 1.79 25.06 5.16
CA ARG A 149 1.35 23.69 5.47
C ARG A 149 0.45 23.66 6.71
N HIS A 150 0.84 24.36 7.78
CA HIS A 150 0.05 24.47 9.01
C HIS A 150 -1.28 25.16 8.74
N GLU A 151 -1.28 26.26 7.98
CA GLU A 151 -2.49 27.00 7.61
C GLU A 151 -3.49 26.10 6.85
N TYR A 152 -3.04 25.39 5.82
CA TYR A 152 -3.91 24.50 5.06
C TYR A 152 -4.49 23.36 5.91
N PHE A 153 -3.72 22.82 6.85
CA PHE A 153 -4.22 21.81 7.79
C PHE A 153 -5.27 22.37 8.76
N LEU A 154 -5.05 23.56 9.32
CA LEU A 154 -6.03 24.21 10.21
C LEU A 154 -7.33 24.55 9.46
N GLN A 155 -7.23 25.00 8.21
CA GLN A 155 -8.40 25.20 7.34
C GLN A 155 -9.14 23.87 7.07
N ALA A 156 -8.42 22.79 6.76
CA ALA A 156 -9.05 21.48 6.57
C ALA A 156 -9.74 20.98 7.86
N TYR A 157 -9.12 21.21 9.01
CA TYR A 157 -9.64 20.80 10.31
C TYR A 157 -10.92 21.55 10.67
N SER A 158 -10.94 22.87 10.52
CA SER A 158 -12.15 23.68 10.77
C SER A 158 -13.32 23.28 9.86
N ILE A 159 -13.06 23.00 8.58
CA ILE A 159 -14.09 22.53 7.64
C ILE A 159 -14.65 21.17 8.10
N LEU A 160 -13.81 20.20 8.49
CA LEU A 160 -14.30 18.89 8.93
C LEU A 160 -15.01 18.94 10.28
N MET A 161 -14.56 19.78 11.21
CA MET A 161 -15.24 20.01 12.49
C MET A 161 -16.64 20.58 12.29
N GLU A 162 -16.80 21.52 11.35
CA GLU A 162 -18.12 22.03 11.00
C GLU A 162 -18.98 20.93 10.33
N ALA A 163 -18.38 20.11 9.46
CA ALA A 163 -19.08 19.00 8.81
C ALA A 163 -19.56 17.94 9.80
N THR A 164 -18.76 17.59 10.82
CA THR A 164 -19.17 16.67 11.89
C THR A 164 -20.33 17.24 12.69
N ASN A 165 -20.28 18.53 13.05
CA ASN A 165 -21.39 19.18 13.77
C ASN A 165 -22.69 19.15 12.97
N ILE A 166 -22.64 19.40 11.66
CA ILE A 166 -23.80 19.32 10.77
C ILE A 166 -24.31 17.86 10.69
N ALA A 167 -23.42 16.89 10.54
CA ALA A 167 -23.77 15.48 10.44
C ALA A 167 -24.40 14.95 11.74
N ASP A 168 -23.85 15.32 12.90
CA ASP A 168 -24.36 14.96 14.22
C ASP A 168 -25.72 15.62 14.49
N ALA A 169 -25.92 16.88 14.08
CA ALA A 169 -27.21 17.54 14.18
C ALA A 169 -28.30 16.83 13.35
N VAL A 170 -27.98 16.47 12.10
CA VAL A 170 -28.92 15.72 11.24
C VAL A 170 -29.19 14.33 11.80
N MET A 171 -28.18 13.68 12.40
CA MET A 171 -28.37 12.41 13.07
C MET A 171 -29.28 12.54 14.28
N TYR A 172 -29.05 13.56 15.11
CA TYR A 172 -29.85 13.83 16.29
C TYR A 172 -31.32 14.07 15.88
N ASP A 173 -31.56 14.90 14.87
CA ASP A 173 -32.90 15.15 14.32
C ASP A 173 -33.56 13.85 13.84
N ALA A 174 -32.81 12.99 13.13
CA ALA A 174 -33.31 11.69 12.70
C ALA A 174 -33.62 10.77 13.89
N GLN A 175 -32.79 10.76 14.92
CA GLN A 175 -32.99 9.97 16.14
C GLN A 175 -34.20 10.41 16.95
N GLN A 176 -34.49 11.71 17.00
CA GLN A 176 -35.69 12.23 17.67
C GLN A 176 -36.98 11.89 16.91
N ALA A 177 -36.88 11.65 15.59
CA ALA A 177 -38.04 11.35 14.76
C ALA A 177 -38.51 9.88 14.85
N SER A 178 -37.77 8.97 15.51
CA SER A 178 -38.18 7.57 15.65
C SER A 178 -37.94 7.03 17.06
N PRO A 179 -38.77 6.10 17.56
CA PRO A 179 -38.57 5.54 18.88
C PRO A 179 -37.28 4.70 18.96
N LEU A 180 -36.52 4.87 20.06
CA LEU A 180 -35.18 4.31 20.27
C LEU A 180 -35.06 2.79 20.08
N TYR A 181 -36.14 2.02 20.28
CA TYR A 181 -36.12 0.57 20.11
C TYR A 181 -36.08 0.15 18.63
N GLU A 182 -36.71 0.91 17.72
CA GLU A 182 -36.69 0.65 16.27
C GLU A 182 -35.30 0.96 15.69
N MET A 183 -34.64 1.97 16.24
CA MET A 183 -33.31 2.40 15.79
C MET A 183 -32.17 1.48 16.20
N ARG A 184 -32.31 0.66 17.27
CA ARG A 184 -31.24 -0.25 17.69
C ARG A 184 -31.01 -1.42 16.74
N MET A 185 -32.00 -1.74 15.90
CA MET A 185 -31.97 -2.91 15.01
C MET A 185 -31.76 -2.54 13.53
N VAL A 186 -31.76 -1.26 13.19
CA VAL A 186 -31.66 -0.76 11.81
C VAL A 186 -30.50 0.22 11.70
N SER A 187 -29.60 -0.01 10.73
CA SER A 187 -28.55 0.96 10.42
C SER A 187 -29.08 2.05 9.49
N LEU A 188 -29.08 3.30 9.94
CA LEU A 188 -29.59 4.43 9.14
C LEU A 188 -28.54 4.91 8.13
N PRO A 189 -28.92 5.38 6.92
CA PRO A 189 -27.97 5.99 5.99
C PRO A 189 -27.25 7.21 6.59
N VAL A 190 -27.97 8.06 7.33
CA VAL A 190 -27.42 9.23 8.04
C VAL A 190 -26.37 8.82 9.07
N GLN A 191 -26.57 7.67 9.73
CA GLN A 191 -25.60 7.13 10.68
C GLN A 191 -24.28 6.75 9.99
N ARG A 192 -24.35 6.14 8.80
CA ARG A 192 -23.16 5.78 8.01
C ARG A 192 -22.44 7.02 7.52
N GLU A 193 -23.18 8.01 7.00
CA GLU A 193 -22.61 9.27 6.53
C GLU A 193 -21.88 10.02 7.64
N ALA A 194 -22.46 10.13 8.84
CA ALA A 194 -21.79 10.76 9.97
C ALA A 194 -20.54 9.98 10.40
N VAL A 195 -20.60 8.65 10.48
CA VAL A 195 -19.42 7.81 10.75
C VAL A 195 -18.30 8.11 9.76
N ASP A 196 -18.60 8.20 8.46
CA ASP A 196 -17.58 8.49 7.45
C ASP A 196 -17.01 9.92 7.59
N VAL A 197 -17.82 10.92 7.95
CA VAL A 197 -17.30 12.29 8.23
C VAL A 197 -16.37 12.29 9.44
N HIS A 198 -16.74 11.58 10.52
CA HIS A 198 -15.89 11.43 11.71
C HIS A 198 -14.59 10.67 11.40
N LEU A 199 -14.65 9.63 10.57
CA LEU A 199 -13.45 8.91 10.14
C LEU A 199 -12.50 9.82 9.35
N ASP A 200 -13.02 10.64 8.42
CA ASP A 200 -12.21 11.62 7.69
C ASP A 200 -11.60 12.67 8.61
N LEU A 201 -12.35 13.15 9.62
CA LEU A 201 -11.84 14.06 10.64
C LEU A 201 -10.70 13.41 11.42
N THR A 202 -10.89 12.19 11.93
CA THR A 202 -9.88 11.50 12.74
C THR A 202 -8.60 11.19 11.94
N ASP A 203 -8.73 10.86 10.65
CA ASP A 203 -7.57 10.66 9.76
C ASP A 203 -6.78 11.96 9.55
N LEU A 204 -7.47 13.09 9.41
CA LEU A 204 -6.84 14.41 9.38
C LEU A 204 -6.15 14.74 10.71
N MET A 205 -6.82 14.52 11.85
CA MET A 205 -6.28 14.78 13.18
C MET A 205 -5.00 13.98 13.43
N VAL A 206 -4.99 12.70 13.05
CA VAL A 206 -3.79 11.85 13.15
C VAL A 206 -2.68 12.34 12.24
N SER A 207 -3.00 12.77 11.01
CA SER A 207 -2.01 13.33 10.07
C SER A 207 -1.36 14.61 10.61
N MET A 208 -2.17 15.53 11.15
CA MET A 208 -1.70 16.75 11.82
C MET A 208 -0.84 16.41 13.04
N PHE A 209 -1.30 15.48 13.88
CA PHE A 209 -0.58 15.05 15.06
C PHE A 209 0.77 14.39 14.73
N LEU A 210 0.86 13.62 13.64
CA LEU A 210 2.12 13.04 13.17
C LEU A 210 3.11 14.13 12.73
N CYS A 211 2.62 15.14 11.99
CA CYS A 211 3.44 16.30 11.60
C CYS A 211 3.98 17.03 12.84
N TYR A 212 3.08 17.38 13.75
CA TYR A 212 3.43 17.99 15.03
C TYR A 212 4.41 17.14 15.84
N SER A 213 4.19 15.82 15.91
CA SER A 213 5.07 14.92 16.64
C SER A 213 6.46 14.86 16.02
N GLN A 214 6.59 14.93 14.69
CA GLN A 214 7.88 14.92 14.01
C GLN A 214 8.63 16.23 14.25
N GLU A 215 7.94 17.37 14.15
CA GLU A 215 8.48 18.70 14.48
C GLU A 215 8.96 18.76 15.92
N ASP A 216 8.13 18.29 16.86
CA ASP A 216 8.47 18.32 18.28
C ASP A 216 9.64 17.37 18.61
N ARG A 217 9.73 16.20 17.97
CA ARG A 217 10.92 15.34 18.10
C ARG A 217 12.17 16.00 17.54
N ASN A 218 12.11 16.59 16.35
CA ASN A 218 13.24 17.30 15.75
C ASN A 218 13.70 18.46 16.65
N ARG A 219 12.76 19.19 17.25
CA ARG A 219 13.02 20.24 18.23
C ARG A 219 13.72 19.69 19.47
N ARG A 220 13.19 18.62 20.09
CA ARG A 220 13.82 17.96 21.25
C ARG A 220 15.24 17.48 20.95
N GLN A 221 15.47 16.91 19.75
CA GLN A 221 16.80 16.45 19.31
C GLN A 221 17.77 17.62 19.11
N LEU A 222 17.30 18.72 18.50
CA LEU A 222 18.11 19.93 18.34
C LEU A 222 18.46 20.54 19.71
N GLU A 223 17.49 20.63 20.62
CA GLU A 223 17.69 21.12 21.99
C GLU A 223 18.64 20.22 22.80
N ALA A 224 18.60 18.90 22.59
CA ALA A 224 19.53 17.96 23.20
C ALA A 224 20.97 18.16 22.72
N ARG A 225 21.18 18.57 21.45
CA ARG A 225 22.51 18.86 20.87
C ARG A 225 23.10 20.19 21.34
N LYS A 226 22.29 21.12 21.85
CA LYS A 226 22.75 22.44 22.31
C LYS A 226 23.57 22.34 23.60
N GLY A 227 24.73 23.00 23.61
CA GLY A 227 25.56 23.16 24.81
C GLY A 227 24.91 24.07 25.85
N SER A 228 25.40 24.04 27.10
CA SER A 228 24.87 24.83 28.22
C SER A 228 24.85 26.34 27.95
N MET A 229 25.91 26.87 27.31
CA MET A 229 26.01 28.28 26.92
C MET A 229 24.98 28.65 25.85
N GLN A 230 24.75 27.79 24.87
CA GLN A 230 23.78 28.03 23.80
C GLN A 230 22.34 28.01 24.33
N LYS A 231 22.04 27.12 25.30
CA LYS A 231 20.75 27.12 26.01
C LYS A 231 20.53 28.41 26.80
N MET A 232 21.56 28.90 27.49
CA MET A 232 21.49 30.16 28.24
C MET A 232 21.27 31.38 27.32
N ILE A 233 21.95 31.41 26.16
CA ILE A 233 21.75 32.46 25.14
C ILE A 233 20.33 32.37 24.56
N ASP A 234 19.86 31.18 24.21
CA ASP A 234 18.51 30.98 23.68
C ASP A 234 17.43 31.37 24.70
N ASP A 235 17.62 31.06 25.98
CA ASP A 235 16.68 31.43 27.05
C ASP A 235 16.65 32.95 27.28
N PHE A 236 17.79 33.62 27.11
CA PHE A 236 17.90 35.09 27.13
C PHE A 236 17.20 35.72 25.92
N VAL A 237 17.48 35.22 24.70
CA VAL A 237 16.88 35.70 23.44
C VAL A 237 15.38 35.42 23.38
N LYS A 238 14.91 34.27 23.87
CA LYS A 238 13.47 33.96 23.99
C LYS A 238 12.74 34.86 24.98
N SER A 239 13.43 35.39 25.98
CA SER A 239 12.86 36.40 26.88
C SER A 239 12.72 37.78 26.20
N GLU A 240 13.48 38.04 25.12
CA GLU A 240 13.40 39.28 24.33
C GLU A 240 12.53 39.15 23.06
N ALA A 241 12.39 37.95 22.48
CA ALA A 241 11.64 37.70 21.25
C ALA A 241 10.19 37.25 21.53
N VAL A 242 9.29 38.21 21.79
CA VAL A 242 7.83 38.02 21.95
C VAL A 242 7.10 37.79 20.60
N LEU A 243 7.79 37.34 19.55
CA LEU A 243 7.17 37.16 18.22
C LEU A 243 7.18 35.69 17.78
N CYS A 244 6.53 34.83 18.55
CA CYS A 244 5.89 33.67 17.91
C CYS A 244 4.68 34.22 17.14
N SER A 245 4.63 34.03 15.82
CA SER A 245 3.42 34.35 15.03
C SER A 245 2.20 33.69 15.71
N GLU A 246 1.07 34.39 15.82
CA GLU A 246 -0.17 33.88 16.43
C GLU A 246 -0.55 32.49 15.85
N GLU A 247 -0.31 32.30 14.56
CA GLU A 247 -0.55 31.07 13.80
C GLU A 247 0.26 29.87 14.32
N LYS A 248 1.51 30.10 14.75
CA LYS A 248 2.37 29.03 15.33
C LYS A 248 1.90 28.60 16.70
N GLN A 249 1.27 29.51 17.44
CA GLN A 249 0.66 29.20 18.72
C GLN A 249 -0.64 28.43 18.54
N GLU A 250 -1.51 28.87 17.62
CA GLU A 250 -2.75 28.17 17.27
C GLU A 250 -2.49 26.72 16.81
N TRP A 251 -1.49 26.52 15.94
CA TRP A 251 -1.07 25.18 15.50
C TRP A 251 -0.69 24.30 16.68
N LYS A 252 0.15 24.81 17.58
CA LYS A 252 0.65 24.06 18.72
C LYS A 252 -0.45 23.74 19.73
N ASP A 253 -1.29 24.71 20.04
CA ASP A 253 -2.38 24.55 21.01
C ASP A 253 -3.38 23.51 20.49
N THR A 254 -3.78 23.63 19.22
CA THR A 254 -4.66 22.66 18.56
C THR A 254 -4.03 21.27 18.54
N CYS A 255 -2.80 21.13 18.03
CA CYS A 255 -2.15 19.83 17.85
C CYS A 255 -1.86 19.08 19.16
N SER A 256 -1.76 19.79 20.29
CA SER A 256 -1.46 19.19 21.59
C SER A 256 -2.56 18.27 22.11
N SER A 257 -3.84 18.54 21.78
CA SER A 257 -4.98 17.72 22.21
C SER A 257 -5.49 16.74 21.15
N LEU A 258 -5.10 16.92 19.88
CA LEU A 258 -5.65 16.16 18.74
C LEU A 258 -5.66 14.64 18.92
N ALA A 259 -4.63 14.06 19.52
CA ALA A 259 -4.59 12.61 19.70
C ALA A 259 -5.65 12.11 20.69
N VAL A 260 -5.93 12.87 21.76
CA VAL A 260 -6.99 12.55 22.72
C VAL A 260 -8.35 12.79 22.10
N ASP A 261 -8.50 13.91 21.40
CA ASP A 261 -9.74 14.27 20.71
C ASP A 261 -10.10 13.23 19.63
N ALA A 262 -9.11 12.74 18.86
CA ALA A 262 -9.31 11.69 17.86
C ALA A 262 -9.77 10.37 18.51
N MET A 263 -9.19 9.98 19.64
CA MET A 263 -9.66 8.80 20.40
C MET A 263 -11.09 8.99 20.92
N MET A 264 -11.46 10.19 21.35
CA MET A 264 -12.81 10.50 21.80
C MET A 264 -13.81 10.36 20.64
N GLN A 265 -13.52 10.94 19.47
CA GLN A 265 -14.36 10.78 18.28
C GLN A 265 -14.50 9.32 17.86
N LEU A 266 -13.41 8.56 17.83
CA LEU A 266 -13.44 7.13 17.49
C LEU A 266 -14.25 6.29 18.49
N SER A 267 -14.21 6.64 19.77
CA SER A 267 -15.03 6.00 20.81
C SER A 267 -16.53 6.24 20.59
N LEU A 268 -16.92 7.49 20.28
CA LEU A 268 -18.30 7.86 19.95
C LEU A 268 -18.81 7.05 18.76
N VAL A 269 -18.03 7.02 17.67
CA VAL A 269 -18.37 6.32 16.43
C VAL A 269 -18.37 4.80 16.62
N SER A 270 -17.52 4.25 17.49
CA SER A 270 -17.54 2.81 17.80
C SER A 270 -18.89 2.36 18.35
N GLY A 271 -19.58 3.19 19.15
CA GLY A 271 -20.93 2.90 19.63
C GLY A 271 -21.97 2.78 18.50
N MET A 272 -21.72 3.49 17.39
CA MET A 272 -22.61 3.58 16.24
C MET A 272 -22.37 2.48 15.20
N THR A 273 -21.31 1.70 15.29
CA THR A 273 -20.93 0.71 14.24
C THR A 273 -21.27 -0.74 14.59
N ASN A 274 -21.93 -0.99 15.72
CA ASN A 274 -22.17 -2.34 16.25
C ASN A 274 -22.88 -3.32 15.27
N GLY A 275 -23.72 -2.83 14.36
CA GLY A 275 -24.41 -3.65 13.34
C GLY A 275 -23.70 -3.75 11.98
N LEU A 276 -22.58 -3.06 11.77
CA LEU A 276 -21.94 -2.91 10.46
C LEU A 276 -20.45 -3.31 10.51
N PRO A 277 -20.11 -4.56 10.15
CA PRO A 277 -18.73 -5.06 10.22
C PRO A 277 -17.70 -4.22 9.46
N HIS A 278 -18.08 -3.66 8.32
CA HIS A 278 -17.20 -2.80 7.51
C HIS A 278 -16.81 -1.51 8.24
N LEU A 279 -17.78 -0.78 8.80
CA LEU A 279 -17.49 0.45 9.53
C LEU A 279 -16.76 0.15 10.85
N ARG A 280 -17.10 -0.94 11.52
CA ARG A 280 -16.36 -1.39 12.71
C ARG A 280 -14.89 -1.69 12.39
N ALA A 281 -14.61 -2.32 11.26
CA ALA A 281 -13.23 -2.58 10.83
C ALA A 281 -12.47 -1.27 10.54
N LYS A 282 -13.12 -0.28 9.89
CA LYS A 282 -12.53 1.06 9.68
C LYS A 282 -12.21 1.76 11.01
N VAL A 283 -13.15 1.80 11.95
CA VAL A 283 -12.95 2.44 13.27
C VAL A 283 -11.81 1.77 14.02
N MET A 284 -11.75 0.43 14.05
CA MET A 284 -10.65 -0.30 14.69
C MET A 284 -9.30 -0.03 14.02
N HIS A 285 -9.28 0.10 12.69
CA HIS A 285 -8.09 0.50 11.96
C HIS A 285 -7.63 1.90 12.37
N SER A 286 -8.50 2.91 12.27
CA SER A 286 -8.19 4.30 12.63
C SER A 286 -7.73 4.43 14.09
N LEU A 287 -8.36 3.69 15.02
CA LEU A 287 -7.94 3.64 16.43
C LEU A 287 -6.53 3.08 16.58
N GLY A 288 -6.23 1.99 15.87
CA GLY A 288 -4.90 1.40 15.83
C GLY A 288 -3.84 2.37 15.31
N VAL A 289 -4.14 3.12 14.23
CA VAL A 289 -3.23 4.13 13.67
C VAL A 289 -3.02 5.29 14.66
N CYS A 290 -4.08 5.78 15.31
CA CYS A 290 -3.96 6.83 16.33
C CYS A 290 -3.10 6.40 17.53
N LEU A 291 -3.30 5.18 18.03
CA LEU A 291 -2.49 4.61 19.12
C LEU A 291 -1.04 4.41 18.71
N ARG A 292 -0.79 3.99 17.46
CA ARG A 292 0.57 3.92 16.90
C ARG A 292 1.22 5.31 16.88
N ALA A 293 0.52 6.34 16.42
CA ALA A 293 1.04 7.71 16.40
C ALA A 293 1.39 8.21 17.82
N LEU A 294 0.54 7.94 18.81
CA LEU A 294 0.80 8.22 20.23
C LEU A 294 2.01 7.46 20.77
N SER A 295 2.15 6.19 20.40
CA SER A 295 3.29 5.36 20.80
C SER A 295 4.61 5.96 20.30
N ALA A 296 4.62 6.42 19.05
CA ALA A 296 5.78 7.07 18.44
C ALA A 296 6.04 8.43 19.10
N HIS A 297 5.02 9.27 19.33
CA HIS A 297 5.20 10.57 19.99
C HIS A 297 5.81 10.43 21.39
N SER A 298 5.38 9.40 22.11
CA SER A 298 5.84 9.08 23.45
C SER A 298 7.18 8.34 23.45
N SER A 299 7.70 7.83 22.33
CA SER A 299 8.94 7.06 22.35
C SER A 299 10.15 7.99 22.55
N PRO A 300 11.10 7.63 23.44
CA PRO A 300 12.32 8.40 23.62
C PRO A 300 13.28 8.25 22.43
N ASP A 301 13.20 7.13 21.71
CA ASP A 301 13.99 6.80 20.53
C ASP A 301 13.15 6.79 19.25
N ALA A 302 13.80 7.04 18.11
CA ALA A 302 13.20 6.82 16.79
C ALA A 302 13.15 5.31 16.46
N ASP A 303 11.99 4.86 15.97
CA ASP A 303 11.73 3.55 15.34
C ASP A 303 12.48 2.37 15.94
N ASN A 304 12.35 2.18 17.25
CA ASN A 304 12.97 1.08 17.98
C ASN A 304 12.58 -0.30 17.43
N GLN A 305 11.44 -0.42 16.75
CA GLN A 305 10.96 -1.64 16.12
C GLN A 305 11.78 -2.05 14.89
N TRP A 306 12.54 -1.13 14.30
CA TRP A 306 13.36 -1.37 13.12
C TRP A 306 14.86 -1.24 13.38
N LYS A 307 15.25 -0.95 14.63
CA LYS A 307 16.65 -1.06 15.05
C LYS A 307 17.04 -2.53 15.05
N GLU A 308 18.27 -2.82 14.65
CA GLU A 308 18.84 -4.15 14.80
C GLU A 308 18.79 -4.50 16.29
N LEU A 309 17.98 -5.49 16.64
CA LEU A 309 18.13 -6.14 17.92
C LEU A 309 19.50 -6.80 17.86
N GLU A 310 20.51 -6.15 18.43
CA GLU A 310 21.74 -6.81 18.87
C GLU A 310 21.34 -7.84 19.95
N GLN A 311 20.69 -8.91 19.52
CA GLN A 311 20.35 -10.03 20.38
C GLN A 311 21.66 -10.64 20.86
N ASN A 312 21.89 -10.50 22.17
CA ASN A 312 22.74 -11.33 23.02
C ASN A 312 24.24 -10.98 23.18
N ARG A 313 24.79 -9.88 22.63
CA ARG A 313 26.19 -9.53 22.95
C ARG A 313 26.34 -8.67 24.20
N THR A 314 25.46 -7.71 24.43
CA THR A 314 25.59 -6.75 25.55
C THR A 314 25.22 -7.37 26.90
N LEU A 315 24.23 -8.27 26.95
CA LEU A 315 23.84 -8.95 28.20
C LEU A 315 24.87 -9.99 28.67
N ASP A 316 25.63 -10.59 27.76
CA ASP A 316 26.70 -11.54 28.10
C ASP A 316 27.97 -10.79 28.55
N LEU A 317 28.29 -9.65 27.92
CA LEU A 317 29.37 -8.76 28.36
C LEU A 317 29.09 -8.14 29.73
N GLU A 318 27.84 -7.73 30.02
CA GLU A 318 27.48 -7.20 31.35
C GLU A 318 27.54 -8.27 32.45
N LYS A 319 27.19 -9.52 32.15
CA LYS A 319 27.35 -10.64 33.10
C LYS A 319 28.82 -10.99 33.33
N GLU A 320 29.64 -11.02 32.28
CA GLU A 320 31.08 -11.23 32.40
C GLU A 320 31.77 -10.10 33.17
N THR A 321 31.29 -8.85 33.03
CA THR A 321 31.87 -7.70 33.76
C THR A 321 31.48 -7.72 35.25
N ILE A 322 30.27 -8.17 35.60
CA ILE A 322 29.81 -8.27 37.00
C ILE A 322 30.46 -9.47 37.72
N GLU A 323 30.68 -10.59 37.03
CA GLU A 323 31.39 -11.75 37.61
C GLU A 323 32.88 -11.45 37.83
N ASN A 324 33.53 -10.70 36.93
CA ASN A 324 34.93 -10.31 37.08
C ASN A 324 35.17 -9.25 38.19
N GLN A 325 34.22 -8.33 38.42
CA GLN A 325 34.34 -7.34 39.51
C GLN A 325 34.09 -7.91 40.92
N SER A 326 33.50 -9.11 41.01
CA SER A 326 33.22 -9.80 42.28
C SER A 326 34.43 -10.56 42.85
N GLN A 327 35.50 -10.74 42.07
CA GLN A 327 36.69 -11.50 42.49
C GLN A 327 37.89 -10.64 42.91
N GLU A 328 37.96 -9.35 42.57
CA GLU A 328 39.11 -8.49 42.90
C GLU A 328 38.97 -7.65 44.18
N SER A 329 37.83 -7.69 44.88
CA SER A 329 37.55 -6.83 46.04
C SER A 329 37.69 -7.53 47.40
N LYS A 330 38.56 -8.54 47.52
CA LYS A 330 38.96 -9.16 48.79
C LYS A 330 40.46 -9.20 49.00
N GLU A 331 41.16 -8.09 48.83
CA GLU A 331 42.48 -7.91 49.44
C GLU A 331 42.89 -6.43 49.37
N ASN A 332 42.47 -5.64 50.37
CA ASN A 332 43.27 -4.57 51.00
C ASN A 332 42.38 -3.66 51.85
N SER A 333 42.17 -4.10 53.09
CA SER A 333 41.81 -3.22 54.19
C SER A 333 43.09 -2.61 54.77
N GLN A 334 43.39 -1.34 54.48
CA GLN A 334 44.20 -0.46 55.34
C GLN A 334 44.28 0.96 54.77
N GLY A 335 43.94 1.97 55.58
CA GLY A 335 44.29 3.38 55.34
C GLY A 335 43.11 4.35 55.48
N LEU A 336 43.01 4.98 56.67
CA LEU A 336 42.08 6.07 56.97
C LEU A 336 42.45 7.39 56.26
N ASP A 337 41.40 8.21 56.13
CA ASP A 337 41.37 9.68 56.08
C ASP A 337 41.99 10.41 54.88
N GLY A 338 41.11 10.90 53.99
CA GLY A 338 41.50 11.92 53.03
C GLY A 338 40.60 12.20 51.82
N VAL A 339 39.34 11.75 51.72
CA VAL A 339 38.52 12.02 50.51
C VAL A 339 37.03 12.27 50.85
N MET A 340 36.70 13.43 51.43
CA MET A 340 35.29 13.82 51.67
C MET A 340 34.79 15.01 50.83
N LYS A 341 35.55 15.48 49.83
CA LYS A 341 35.11 16.59 48.96
C LYS A 341 34.99 16.28 47.47
N ALA A 342 35.43 15.12 47.00
CA ALA A 342 35.23 14.68 45.61
C ALA A 342 33.92 13.85 45.42
N ASN A 343 33.51 13.12 46.45
CA ASN A 343 32.44 12.11 46.35
C ASN A 343 31.00 12.66 46.30
N THR A 344 30.80 13.94 46.66
CA THR A 344 29.47 14.59 46.67
C THR A 344 29.01 15.02 45.28
N ASN A 345 29.93 15.29 44.35
CA ASN A 345 29.59 15.64 42.97
C ASN A 345 29.21 14.38 42.17
N GLU A 346 29.97 13.29 42.29
CA GLU A 346 29.65 12.00 41.67
C GLU A 346 28.32 11.44 42.19
N SER A 347 28.05 11.52 43.50
CA SER A 347 26.76 11.08 44.08
C SER A 347 25.56 11.89 43.56
N ARG A 348 25.73 13.19 43.32
CA ARG A 348 24.68 14.05 42.74
C ARG A 348 24.48 13.78 41.26
N GLU A 349 25.55 13.50 40.53
CA GLU A 349 25.47 13.12 39.11
C GLU A 349 24.82 11.76 38.93
N ILE A 350 25.18 10.76 39.74
CA ILE A 350 24.55 9.43 39.76
C ILE A 350 23.05 9.55 40.06
N LEU A 351 22.65 10.38 41.02
CA LEU A 351 21.23 10.60 41.34
C LEU A 351 20.46 11.27 40.18
N LYS A 352 21.10 12.22 39.49
CA LYS A 352 20.54 12.85 38.28
C LYS A 352 20.35 11.83 37.16
N TYR A 353 21.38 11.03 36.85
CA TYR A 353 21.30 9.98 35.83
C TYR A 353 20.26 8.90 36.19
N THR A 354 20.17 8.52 37.47
CA THR A 354 19.16 7.55 37.95
C THR A 354 17.74 8.09 37.78
N THR A 355 17.52 9.36 38.12
CA THR A 355 16.21 10.01 37.94
C THR A 355 15.86 10.14 36.46
N GLN A 356 16.82 10.48 35.62
CA GLN A 356 16.65 10.55 34.17
C GLN A 356 16.33 9.17 33.56
N ALA A 357 17.03 8.12 33.99
CA ALA A 357 16.77 6.74 33.58
C ALA A 357 15.37 6.27 34.01
N PHE A 358 14.94 6.59 35.23
CA PHE A 358 13.58 6.27 35.69
C PHE A 358 12.50 6.96 34.85
N ASN A 359 12.69 8.24 34.54
CA ASN A 359 11.77 8.99 33.68
C ASN A 359 11.72 8.42 32.25
N LEU A 360 12.88 8.10 31.67
CA LEU A 360 12.97 7.45 30.35
C LEU A 360 12.25 6.10 30.35
N ASN A 361 12.45 5.27 31.38
CA ASN A 361 11.79 3.97 31.49
C ASN A 361 10.26 4.09 31.62
N ARG A 362 9.77 5.10 32.36
CA ARG A 362 8.33 5.38 32.49
C ARG A 362 7.71 5.77 31.14
N VAL A 363 8.40 6.65 30.40
CA VAL A 363 7.98 7.12 29.07
C VAL A 363 8.00 5.96 28.06
N TYR A 364 9.08 5.16 28.05
CA TYR A 364 9.20 3.96 27.22
C TYR A 364 8.09 2.93 27.52
N THR A 365 7.80 2.66 28.80
CA THR A 365 6.73 1.76 29.21
C THR A 365 5.36 2.24 28.71
N THR A 366 5.14 3.55 28.72
CA THR A 366 3.89 4.16 28.22
C THR A 366 3.78 4.01 26.70
N SER A 367 4.86 4.32 25.96
CA SER A 367 4.95 4.09 24.51
C SER A 367 4.65 2.64 24.15
N ARG A 368 5.24 1.67 24.86
CA ARG A 368 5.01 0.24 24.66
C ARG A 368 3.56 -0.18 24.91
N LYS A 369 2.89 0.40 25.91
CA LYS A 369 1.45 0.14 26.16
C LYS A 369 0.60 0.58 24.98
N TYR A 370 0.83 1.79 24.45
CA TYR A 370 0.13 2.27 23.26
C TYR A 370 0.41 1.39 22.04
N LEU A 371 1.65 0.93 21.87
CA LEU A 371 2.03 0.03 20.78
C LEU A 371 1.30 -1.33 20.87
N CYS A 372 1.24 -1.94 22.07
CA CYS A 372 0.48 -3.18 22.27
C CYS A 372 -1.01 -3.00 21.94
N GLN A 373 -1.63 -1.91 22.43
CA GLN A 373 -3.02 -1.60 22.13
C GLN A 373 -3.26 -1.35 20.64
N ALA A 374 -2.31 -0.71 19.95
CA ALA A 374 -2.37 -0.53 18.50
C ALA A 374 -2.37 -1.88 17.77
N VAL A 375 -1.47 -2.80 18.14
CA VAL A 375 -1.41 -4.15 17.56
C VAL A 375 -2.71 -4.91 17.79
N GLU A 376 -3.31 -4.82 18.98
CA GLU A 376 -4.60 -5.45 19.29
C GLU A 376 -5.74 -4.90 18.41
N CYS A 377 -5.88 -3.57 18.31
CA CYS A 377 -6.91 -2.92 17.50
C CYS A 377 -6.76 -3.25 16.01
N LEU A 378 -5.53 -3.19 15.49
CA LEU A 378 -5.24 -3.50 14.08
C LEU A 378 -5.46 -5.00 13.78
N SER A 379 -5.09 -5.89 14.70
CA SER A 379 -5.35 -7.33 14.54
C SER A 379 -6.85 -7.63 14.51
N GLN A 380 -7.64 -6.96 15.35
CA GLN A 380 -9.11 -7.05 15.31
C GLN A 380 -9.67 -6.52 13.98
N ALA A 381 -9.15 -5.40 13.49
CA ALA A 381 -9.53 -4.85 12.19
C ALA A 381 -9.28 -5.85 11.06
N VAL A 382 -8.10 -6.49 11.02
CA VAL A 382 -7.77 -7.55 10.04
C VAL A 382 -8.73 -8.73 10.14
N GLN A 383 -9.02 -9.22 11.35
CA GLN A 383 -9.92 -10.37 11.54
C GLN A 383 -11.36 -10.08 11.08
N ILE A 384 -11.90 -8.92 11.42
CA ILE A 384 -13.24 -8.50 10.99
C ILE A 384 -13.27 -8.31 9.47
N ALA A 385 -12.25 -7.65 8.92
CA ALA A 385 -12.15 -7.34 7.50
C ALA A 385 -11.95 -8.59 6.63
N LEU A 386 -11.14 -9.57 7.06
CA LEU A 386 -10.98 -10.87 6.39
C LEU A 386 -12.29 -11.66 6.38
N LYS A 387 -13.05 -11.66 7.49
CA LYS A 387 -14.38 -12.30 7.53
C LYS A 387 -15.37 -11.65 6.57
N GLY A 388 -15.29 -10.32 6.40
CA GLY A 388 -16.12 -9.53 5.49
C GLY A 388 -15.63 -9.44 4.04
N GLY A 389 -14.44 -9.98 3.71
CA GLY A 389 -13.85 -9.86 2.37
C GLY A 389 -13.41 -8.43 1.98
N LEU A 390 -13.10 -7.59 2.97
CA LEU A 390 -12.77 -6.17 2.81
C LEU A 390 -11.27 -5.97 2.58
N ARG A 391 -10.81 -6.25 1.36
CA ARG A 391 -9.38 -6.23 0.97
C ARG A 391 -8.67 -4.91 1.29
N ASP A 392 -9.33 -3.78 1.10
CA ASP A 392 -8.74 -2.45 1.30
C ASP A 392 -8.31 -2.23 2.75
N ILE A 393 -9.21 -2.53 3.69
CA ILE A 393 -8.95 -2.39 5.13
C ILE A 393 -7.94 -3.44 5.59
N VAL A 394 -8.01 -4.68 5.10
CA VAL A 394 -7.01 -5.72 5.42
C VAL A 394 -5.62 -5.27 4.98
N SER A 395 -5.50 -4.75 3.76
CA SER A 395 -4.24 -4.23 3.22
C SER A 395 -3.66 -3.14 4.13
N GLN A 396 -4.44 -2.08 4.38
CA GLN A 396 -4.00 -0.96 5.22
C GLN A 396 -3.66 -1.40 6.64
N ALA A 397 -4.50 -2.19 7.30
CA ALA A 397 -4.26 -2.66 8.66
C ALA A 397 -3.04 -3.60 8.75
N SER A 398 -2.81 -4.46 7.75
CA SER A 398 -1.65 -5.37 7.71
C SER A 398 -0.35 -4.60 7.55
N HIS A 399 -0.33 -3.57 6.69
CA HIS A 399 0.82 -2.67 6.57
C HIS A 399 1.14 -1.95 7.89
N GLN A 400 0.12 -1.43 8.58
CA GLN A 400 0.29 -0.81 9.88
C GLN A 400 0.77 -1.80 10.96
N LEU A 401 0.36 -3.06 10.90
CA LEU A 401 0.86 -4.12 11.80
C LEU A 401 2.34 -4.43 11.59
N VAL A 402 2.79 -4.50 10.33
CA VAL A 402 4.22 -4.67 10.01
C VAL A 402 5.04 -3.55 10.64
N GLU A 403 4.54 -2.32 10.55
CA GLU A 403 5.20 -1.17 11.14
C GLU A 403 5.18 -1.14 12.68
N CYS A 404 4.13 -1.67 13.31
CA CYS A 404 4.04 -1.77 14.77
C CYS A 404 4.92 -2.91 15.34
N ILE A 405 5.05 -4.02 14.61
CA ILE A 405 5.78 -5.22 15.07
C ILE A 405 7.25 -5.14 14.69
N GLY A 406 7.56 -4.80 13.43
CA GLY A 406 8.92 -4.68 12.91
C GLY A 406 9.74 -5.96 13.09
N THR A 407 10.96 -5.79 13.61
CA THR A 407 11.93 -6.88 13.90
C THR A 407 11.70 -7.55 15.25
N HIS A 408 10.76 -7.08 16.09
CA HIS A 408 10.49 -7.69 17.39
C HIS A 408 9.88 -9.09 17.28
N ASP A 409 9.04 -9.31 16.28
CA ASP A 409 8.53 -10.63 15.88
C ASP A 409 8.58 -10.75 14.35
N PRO A 410 9.74 -11.15 13.79
CA PRO A 410 9.93 -11.26 12.35
C PRO A 410 8.98 -12.27 11.69
N ALA A 411 8.54 -13.31 12.40
CA ALA A 411 7.67 -14.33 11.82
C ALA A 411 6.27 -13.78 11.54
N SER A 412 5.65 -13.13 12.53
CA SER A 412 4.34 -12.50 12.33
C SER A 412 4.41 -11.32 11.37
N SER A 413 5.45 -10.49 11.49
CA SER A 413 5.66 -9.34 10.60
C SER A 413 5.79 -9.77 9.13
N ALA A 414 6.54 -10.85 8.85
CA ALA A 414 6.69 -11.38 7.49
C ALA A 414 5.35 -11.89 6.92
N GLN A 415 4.54 -12.56 7.73
CA GLN A 415 3.21 -13.04 7.33
C GLN A 415 2.25 -11.87 7.04
N TYR A 416 2.24 -10.84 7.88
CA TYR A 416 1.43 -9.64 7.63
C TYR A 416 1.91 -8.87 6.40
N LEU A 417 3.21 -8.85 6.10
CA LEU A 417 3.73 -8.28 4.86
C LEU A 417 3.25 -9.06 3.63
N ALA A 418 3.26 -10.39 3.67
CA ALA A 418 2.72 -11.22 2.61
C ALA A 418 1.19 -11.04 2.43
N LEU A 419 0.46 -10.81 3.53
CA LEU A 419 -0.98 -10.51 3.50
C LEU A 419 -1.25 -9.14 2.87
N TYR A 420 -0.48 -8.13 3.26
CA TYR A 420 -0.53 -6.80 2.66
C TYR A 420 -0.29 -6.88 1.15
N GLN A 421 0.81 -7.51 0.71
CA GLN A 421 1.12 -7.70 -0.71
C GLN A 421 0.01 -8.46 -1.45
N SER A 422 -0.55 -9.52 -0.85
CA SER A 422 -1.63 -10.29 -1.48
C SER A 422 -2.88 -9.45 -1.69
N CYS A 423 -3.25 -8.60 -0.72
CA CYS A 423 -4.38 -7.68 -0.86
C CYS A 423 -4.09 -6.59 -1.89
N TYR A 424 -2.90 -5.97 -1.82
CA TYR A 424 -2.45 -4.94 -2.75
C TYR A 424 -2.47 -5.43 -4.19
N MET A 425 -1.83 -6.58 -4.45
CA MET A 425 -1.77 -7.17 -5.78
C MET A 425 -3.15 -7.62 -6.29
N SER A 426 -4.03 -8.11 -5.41
CA SER A 426 -5.42 -8.40 -5.77
C SER A 426 -6.17 -7.14 -6.26
N GLN A 427 -5.94 -5.97 -5.65
CA GLN A 427 -6.51 -4.71 -6.11
C GLN A 427 -5.89 -4.28 -7.46
N CYS A 428 -4.58 -4.44 -7.65
CA CYS A 428 -3.91 -4.14 -8.91
C CYS A 428 -4.43 -5.01 -10.06
N LEU A 429 -4.52 -6.32 -9.84
CA LEU A 429 -5.04 -7.27 -10.83
C LEU A 429 -6.54 -7.10 -11.08
N GLU A 430 -7.32 -6.65 -10.09
CA GLU A 430 -8.71 -6.27 -10.30
C GLU A 430 -8.84 -5.12 -11.31
N LYS A 431 -7.98 -4.09 -11.22
CA LYS A 431 -7.94 -2.99 -12.20
C LYS A 431 -7.62 -3.51 -13.61
N VAL A 432 -6.72 -4.48 -13.73
CA VAL A 432 -6.40 -5.15 -15.01
C VAL A 432 -7.60 -5.92 -15.54
N LEU A 433 -8.34 -6.63 -14.67
CA LEU A 433 -9.56 -7.34 -15.05
C LEU A 433 -10.64 -6.39 -15.59
N TYR A 434 -10.83 -5.23 -14.96
CA TYR A 434 -11.73 -4.18 -15.48
C TYR A 434 -11.31 -3.68 -16.87
N ARG A 435 -10.01 -3.49 -17.11
CA ARG A 435 -9.50 -3.06 -18.43
C ARG A 435 -9.67 -4.14 -19.50
N ALA A 436 -9.41 -5.41 -19.16
CA ALA A 436 -9.57 -6.53 -20.07
C ALA A 436 -11.05 -6.76 -20.45
N GLN A 437 -11.98 -6.47 -19.53
CA GLN A 437 -13.42 -6.62 -19.72
C GLN A 437 -14.09 -5.26 -19.96
N ALA A 438 -13.66 -4.58 -21.02
CA ALA A 438 -14.06 -3.20 -21.29
C ALA A 438 -15.53 -3.06 -21.70
N ASP A 439 -16.18 -4.01 -22.40
CA ASP A 439 -17.52 -3.80 -22.97
C ASP A 439 -18.62 -4.61 -22.23
N PRO A 440 -19.56 -3.94 -21.51
CA PRO A 440 -20.70 -4.58 -20.86
C PRO A 440 -21.72 -5.18 -21.82
N ALA A 441 -21.83 -4.65 -23.04
CA ALA A 441 -22.80 -5.13 -24.02
C ALA A 441 -22.39 -6.52 -24.56
N VAL A 442 -21.09 -6.81 -24.58
CA VAL A 442 -20.53 -8.04 -25.14
C VAL A 442 -20.29 -9.11 -24.07
N SER A 443 -20.01 -8.70 -22.82
CA SER A 443 -19.62 -9.62 -21.75
C SER A 443 -20.48 -9.47 -20.50
N ARG A 444 -21.11 -10.57 -20.08
CA ARG A 444 -21.82 -10.66 -18.79
C ARG A 444 -20.89 -10.34 -17.61
N LEU A 445 -19.63 -10.79 -17.68
CA LEU A 445 -18.63 -10.52 -16.65
C LEU A 445 -18.35 -9.01 -16.56
N ALA A 446 -18.17 -8.34 -17.71
CA ALA A 446 -17.98 -6.89 -17.75
C ALA A 446 -19.17 -6.14 -17.13
N ALA A 447 -20.40 -6.55 -17.44
CA ALA A 447 -21.60 -5.94 -16.86
C ALA A 447 -21.67 -6.12 -15.33
N LEU A 448 -21.40 -7.32 -14.82
CA LEU A 448 -21.40 -7.61 -13.37
C LEU A 448 -20.31 -6.84 -12.62
N LEU A 449 -19.10 -6.77 -13.21
CA LEU A 449 -17.98 -6.01 -12.65
C LEU A 449 -18.34 -4.52 -12.56
N ARG A 450 -18.85 -3.93 -13.64
CA ARG A 450 -19.23 -2.50 -13.62
C ARG A 450 -20.35 -2.19 -12.65
N GLN A 451 -21.37 -3.04 -12.60
CA GLN A 451 -22.48 -2.90 -11.65
C GLN A 451 -21.96 -2.96 -10.21
N ARG A 452 -21.04 -3.90 -9.92
CA ARG A 452 -20.37 -3.96 -8.62
C ARG A 452 -19.58 -2.69 -8.32
N LYS A 453 -18.73 -2.22 -9.25
CA LYS A 453 -17.94 -0.98 -9.07
C LYS A 453 -18.86 0.20 -8.73
N PHE A 454 -19.93 0.37 -9.50
CA PHE A 454 -20.94 1.41 -9.27
C PHE A 454 -21.55 1.31 -7.87
N PHE A 455 -22.03 0.14 -7.46
CA PHE A 455 -22.63 -0.02 -6.14
C PHE A 455 -21.62 0.06 -4.98
N SER A 456 -20.34 -0.23 -5.22
CA SER A 456 -19.28 0.01 -4.24
C SER A 456 -18.91 1.50 -4.10
N THR A 457 -19.17 2.32 -5.12
CA THR A 457 -18.96 3.77 -5.08
C THR A 457 -20.17 4.56 -4.61
N VAL A 458 -21.36 3.96 -4.56
CA VAL A 458 -22.56 4.61 -4.03
C VAL A 458 -22.54 4.48 -2.50
N ASP A 459 -22.48 5.63 -1.82
CA ASP A 459 -22.38 5.75 -0.35
C ASP A 459 -23.49 5.02 0.43
N TYR A 460 -24.62 4.70 -0.22
CA TYR A 460 -25.77 4.00 0.36
C TYR A 460 -26.30 2.90 -0.55
N LEU A 461 -26.10 1.66 -0.12
CA LEU A 461 -26.84 0.53 -0.64
C LEU A 461 -28.26 0.57 -0.06
N THR A 462 -29.26 0.76 -0.91
CA THR A 462 -30.64 0.33 -0.61
C THR A 462 -30.67 -1.19 -0.42
N GLU A 463 -31.71 -1.75 0.20
CA GLU A 463 -31.85 -3.20 0.35
C GLU A 463 -31.73 -3.92 -1.00
N HIS A 464 -32.32 -3.35 -2.05
CA HIS A 464 -32.18 -3.81 -3.43
C HIS A 464 -30.73 -3.76 -3.94
N SER A 465 -30.00 -2.66 -3.68
CA SER A 465 -28.59 -2.54 -4.06
C SER A 465 -27.72 -3.58 -3.34
N SER A 466 -28.00 -3.85 -2.06
CA SER A 466 -27.30 -4.88 -1.28
C SER A 466 -27.56 -6.30 -1.82
N ALA A 467 -28.83 -6.60 -2.16
CA ALA A 467 -29.19 -7.85 -2.79
C ALA A 467 -28.50 -8.03 -4.15
N VAL A 468 -28.43 -6.98 -4.96
CA VAL A 468 -27.72 -6.99 -6.24
C VAL A 468 -26.21 -7.18 -6.07
N VAL A 469 -25.58 -6.51 -5.11
CA VAL A 469 -24.15 -6.71 -4.81
C VAL A 469 -23.90 -8.15 -4.37
N SER A 470 -24.79 -8.72 -3.55
CA SER A 470 -24.69 -10.11 -3.09
C SER A 470 -24.87 -11.11 -4.24
N LEU A 471 -25.84 -10.87 -5.12
CA LEU A 471 -26.06 -11.67 -6.33
C LEU A 471 -24.84 -11.59 -7.28
N ASN A 472 -24.30 -10.39 -7.46
CA ASN A 472 -23.10 -10.17 -8.26
C ASN A 472 -21.90 -10.89 -7.66
N HIS A 473 -21.74 -10.88 -6.33
CA HIS A 473 -20.69 -11.64 -5.66
C HIS A 473 -20.77 -13.14 -5.99
N ASN A 474 -21.96 -13.72 -5.91
CA ASN A 474 -22.17 -15.14 -6.22
C ASN A 474 -21.88 -15.45 -7.69
N ASN A 475 -22.43 -14.66 -8.62
CA ASN A 475 -22.22 -14.85 -10.06
C ASN A 475 -20.76 -14.61 -10.49
N LEU A 476 -20.05 -13.70 -9.82
CA LEU A 476 -18.63 -13.47 -10.04
C LEU A 476 -17.78 -14.62 -9.47
N GLY A 477 -18.23 -15.30 -8.41
CA GLY A 477 -17.54 -16.47 -7.85
C GLY A 477 -17.40 -17.65 -8.83
N ASP A 478 -18.30 -17.74 -9.81
CA ASP A 478 -18.22 -18.70 -10.90
C ASP A 478 -17.08 -18.39 -11.88
N CYS A 479 -16.63 -17.14 -11.94
CA CYS A 479 -15.52 -16.74 -12.79
C CYS A 479 -14.18 -17.03 -12.12
N GLU A 480 -13.34 -17.84 -12.79
CA GLU A 480 -12.01 -18.19 -12.29
C GLU A 480 -11.13 -16.96 -12.05
N ALA A 481 -11.14 -16.01 -12.98
CA ALA A 481 -10.37 -14.77 -12.86
C ALA A 481 -10.75 -13.98 -11.60
N TRP A 482 -12.04 -13.92 -11.26
CA TRP A 482 -12.52 -13.26 -10.07
C TRP A 482 -12.20 -14.05 -8.78
N ARG A 483 -12.37 -15.38 -8.82
CA ARG A 483 -12.07 -16.26 -7.69
C ARG A 483 -10.61 -16.15 -7.27
N ARG A 484 -9.69 -16.06 -8.23
CA ARG A 484 -8.25 -15.89 -7.98
C ARG A 484 -7.90 -14.54 -7.31
N LEU A 485 -8.78 -13.54 -7.37
CA LEU A 485 -8.60 -12.26 -6.66
C LEU A 485 -9.04 -12.35 -5.19
N SER A 486 -9.75 -13.39 -4.78
CA SER A 486 -10.22 -13.53 -3.39
C SER A 486 -9.06 -13.79 -2.44
N ILE A 487 -9.13 -13.20 -1.25
CA ILE A 487 -8.18 -13.42 -0.16
C ILE A 487 -8.82 -14.37 0.84
N MET A 488 -8.10 -15.42 1.23
CA MET A 488 -8.61 -16.41 2.17
C MET A 488 -8.55 -15.93 3.62
N LYS A 489 -9.47 -16.43 4.43
CA LYS A 489 -9.56 -16.07 5.86
C LYS A 489 -8.36 -16.57 6.67
N ASN A 490 -7.76 -17.68 6.26
CA ASN A 490 -6.58 -18.32 6.85
C ASN A 490 -5.27 -17.94 6.12
N HIS A 491 -5.21 -16.78 5.46
CA HIS A 491 -4.04 -16.35 4.68
C HIS A 491 -2.71 -16.44 5.45
N LEU A 492 -2.71 -16.08 6.74
CA LEU A 492 -1.52 -16.10 7.60
C LEU A 492 -0.92 -17.51 7.77
N GLU A 493 -1.68 -18.57 7.48
CA GLU A 493 -1.25 -19.96 7.60
C GLU A 493 -0.84 -20.60 6.27
N LEU A 494 -0.93 -19.86 5.16
CA LEU A 494 -0.69 -20.39 3.81
C LEU A 494 0.68 -21.04 3.63
N THR A 495 1.71 -20.53 4.31
CA THR A 495 3.07 -21.09 4.25
C THR A 495 3.13 -22.55 4.74
N LYS A 496 2.20 -22.96 5.62
CA LYS A 496 2.08 -24.35 6.10
C LYS A 496 1.61 -25.30 5.01
N GLU A 497 0.83 -24.83 4.03
CA GLU A 497 0.34 -25.67 2.93
C GLU A 497 1.45 -26.01 1.94
N PHE A 498 2.48 -25.15 1.83
CA PHE A 498 3.67 -25.39 0.99
C PHE A 498 4.78 -26.20 1.67
N SER A 499 4.60 -26.65 2.92
CA SER A 499 5.62 -27.33 3.72
C SER A 499 6.27 -28.55 3.04
N VAL A 500 5.54 -29.20 2.12
CA VAL A 500 5.98 -30.42 1.41
C VAL A 500 6.97 -30.11 0.27
N THR A 501 7.01 -28.87 -0.20
CA THR A 501 7.66 -28.51 -1.48
C THR A 501 9.05 -27.87 -1.36
N ASN A 502 9.62 -27.76 -0.15
CA ASN A 502 10.93 -27.11 0.09
C ASN A 502 11.05 -25.73 -0.59
N LEU A 503 9.96 -24.98 -0.73
CA LEU A 503 9.96 -23.62 -1.30
C LEU A 503 10.42 -22.60 -0.26
N GLN A 504 11.12 -21.57 -0.70
CA GLN A 504 11.42 -20.38 0.09
C GLN A 504 10.80 -19.17 -0.60
N PHE A 505 10.06 -18.38 0.15
CA PHE A 505 9.39 -17.18 -0.34
C PHE A 505 10.18 -15.96 0.09
N VAL A 506 10.49 -15.09 -0.87
CA VAL A 506 11.07 -13.77 -0.63
C VAL A 506 10.04 -12.74 -1.07
N VAL A 507 9.64 -11.86 -0.15
CA VAL A 507 8.66 -10.80 -0.39
C VAL A 507 9.41 -9.47 -0.50
N LEU A 508 9.20 -8.77 -1.61
CA LEU A 508 9.66 -7.39 -1.83
C LEU A 508 8.44 -6.52 -2.10
N GLN A 509 8.26 -5.48 -1.31
CA GLN A 509 7.05 -4.67 -1.37
C GLN A 509 7.34 -3.23 -0.94
N HIS A 510 6.95 -2.26 -1.75
CA HIS A 510 7.00 -0.85 -1.39
C HIS A 510 5.85 -0.44 -0.46
N SER A 511 6.09 0.60 0.35
CA SER A 511 5.04 1.35 1.04
C SER A 511 4.10 2.04 0.05
N PRO A 512 2.88 2.42 0.46
CA PRO A 512 1.93 3.11 -0.43
C PRO A 512 2.47 4.41 -1.05
N ASP A 513 3.33 5.13 -0.33
CA ASP A 513 4.02 6.36 -0.76
C ASP A 513 5.37 6.11 -1.43
N ARG A 514 5.77 4.84 -1.59
CA ARG A 514 7.04 4.37 -2.17
C ARG A 514 8.32 4.90 -1.49
N ARG A 515 8.21 5.47 -0.28
CA ARG A 515 9.36 5.95 0.49
C ARG A 515 10.13 4.83 1.19
N TYR A 516 9.48 3.71 1.44
CA TYR A 516 10.10 2.56 2.09
C TYR A 516 9.95 1.31 1.22
N LEU A 517 11.03 0.53 1.15
CA LEU A 517 11.02 -0.82 0.61
C LEU A 517 11.11 -1.82 1.76
N TYR A 518 10.15 -2.74 1.79
CA TYR A 518 10.14 -3.86 2.71
C TYR A 518 10.67 -5.12 2.04
N GLY A 519 11.50 -5.85 2.77
CA GLY A 519 11.97 -7.17 2.38
C GLY A 519 11.65 -8.19 3.45
N ALA A 520 11.16 -9.36 3.08
CA ALA A 520 10.98 -10.46 4.03
C ALA A 520 11.29 -11.82 3.43
N VAL A 521 11.77 -12.73 4.28
CA VAL A 521 11.90 -14.16 3.97
C VAL A 521 10.90 -14.90 4.85
N LEU A 522 9.94 -15.60 4.24
CA LEU A 522 8.94 -16.35 4.99
C LEU A 522 9.53 -17.66 5.54
N ASP A 523 9.04 -18.08 6.71
CA ASP A 523 9.42 -19.36 7.28
C ASP A 523 8.91 -20.52 6.41
N LYS A 524 9.72 -21.57 6.33
CA LYS A 524 9.32 -22.83 5.70
C LYS A 524 8.31 -23.45 6.67
N GLY A 525 7.02 -23.36 6.35
CA GLY A 525 5.97 -23.99 7.14
C GLY A 525 6.38 -25.40 7.52
N ARG A 526 6.20 -25.79 8.79
CA ARG A 526 6.35 -27.18 9.20
C ARG A 526 4.98 -27.83 9.19
N SER A 527 4.85 -28.96 8.49
CA SER A 527 3.75 -29.88 8.76
C SER A 527 3.95 -30.47 10.15
N ALA A 528 2.92 -30.43 10.99
CA ALA A 528 2.90 -31.19 12.23
C ALA A 528 2.87 -32.67 11.87
N VAL A 529 4.02 -33.29 11.68
CA VAL A 529 4.11 -34.74 11.58
C VAL A 529 3.69 -35.27 12.94
N ALA A 530 2.48 -35.82 13.00
CA ALA A 530 2.01 -36.61 14.12
C ALA A 530 2.92 -37.84 14.22
N SER A 531 3.99 -37.73 15.01
CA SER A 531 4.75 -38.89 15.42
C SER A 531 3.84 -39.74 16.30
N ALA A 532 3.37 -40.84 15.73
CA ALA A 532 2.69 -41.89 16.46
C ALA A 532 3.65 -42.45 17.53
N LYS A 533 3.58 -41.90 18.75
CA LYS A 533 3.78 -42.54 20.06
C LYS A 533 3.76 -41.47 21.17
N PRO A 534 2.91 -41.60 22.21
CA PRO A 534 2.95 -40.70 23.35
C PRO A 534 4.07 -41.17 24.29
N ALA A 535 5.21 -40.50 24.26
CA ALA A 535 6.25 -40.71 25.27
C ALA A 535 6.83 -39.36 25.72
N LYS A 536 6.47 -39.02 26.96
CA LYS A 536 7.07 -38.09 27.92
C LYS A 536 7.69 -36.79 27.39
N GLN A 537 7.03 -35.70 27.78
CA GLN A 537 7.52 -34.32 27.81
C GLN A 537 8.97 -34.23 28.34
N ALA A 538 9.87 -33.79 27.47
CA ALA A 538 11.08 -33.06 27.84
C ALA A 538 11.17 -31.88 26.87
N GLY A 539 11.39 -30.69 27.42
CA GLY A 539 11.28 -29.41 26.72
C GLY A 539 12.06 -29.39 25.41
N ALA A 540 11.32 -29.33 24.30
CA ALA A 540 11.89 -28.93 23.03
C ALA A 540 12.18 -27.42 23.13
N VAL A 541 13.47 -27.08 23.24
CA VAL A 541 13.95 -25.71 23.01
C VAL A 541 13.42 -25.26 21.65
N PRO A 542 12.71 -24.11 21.54
CA PRO A 542 12.24 -23.63 20.25
C PRO A 542 13.45 -23.33 19.37
N VAL A 543 13.63 -24.11 18.32
CA VAL A 543 14.59 -23.82 17.24
C VAL A 543 14.22 -22.46 16.64
N PRO A 544 15.17 -21.52 16.48
CA PRO A 544 14.87 -20.15 16.05
C PRO A 544 14.20 -20.15 14.67
N THR A 545 13.09 -19.41 14.58
CA THR A 545 12.39 -19.06 13.33
C THR A 545 13.37 -18.39 12.38
N LYS A 546 13.47 -18.89 11.14
CA LYS A 546 14.32 -18.30 10.09
C LYS A 546 13.68 -17.10 9.37
N ALA A 547 12.49 -16.70 9.80
CA ALA A 547 11.82 -15.55 9.22
C ALA A 547 12.64 -14.27 9.50
N VAL A 548 12.86 -13.49 8.46
CA VAL A 548 13.56 -12.19 8.55
C VAL A 548 12.70 -11.15 7.87
N VAL A 549 12.62 -9.97 8.47
CA VAL A 549 11.95 -8.80 7.91
C VAL A 549 12.86 -7.61 8.04
N THR A 550 12.91 -6.80 6.98
CA THR A 550 13.71 -5.58 6.92
C THR A 550 12.92 -4.47 6.25
N ARG A 551 13.33 -3.23 6.54
CA ARG A 551 12.83 -2.01 5.94
C ARG A 551 14.03 -1.11 5.61
N ALA A 552 13.99 -0.48 4.45
CA ALA A 552 14.92 0.57 4.06
C ALA A 552 14.17 1.75 3.45
N GLU A 553 14.69 2.95 3.67
CA GLU A 553 14.22 4.15 2.99
C GLU A 553 14.79 4.16 1.57
N VAL A 554 13.93 4.46 0.60
CA VAL A 554 14.24 4.48 -0.84
C VAL A 554 13.59 5.69 -1.49
N ASN A 555 14.18 6.18 -2.59
CA ASN A 555 13.63 7.30 -3.34
C ASN A 555 12.68 6.78 -4.44
N PRO A 556 11.43 7.28 -4.52
CA PRO A 556 10.52 6.92 -5.61
C PRO A 556 11.04 7.28 -7.00
N LYS A 557 11.78 8.38 -7.14
CA LYS A 557 12.29 8.86 -8.44
C LYS A 557 13.28 7.90 -9.06
N ASP A 558 14.23 7.41 -8.26
CA ASP A 558 15.25 6.46 -8.70
C ASP A 558 14.61 5.17 -9.26
N LEU A 559 13.48 4.75 -8.70
CA LEU A 559 12.71 3.60 -9.22
C LEU A 559 12.02 3.91 -10.55
N ASP A 560 11.41 5.09 -10.67
CA ASP A 560 10.73 5.49 -11.90
C ASP A 560 11.75 5.66 -13.06
N ASP A 561 12.89 6.28 -12.78
CA ASP A 561 14.03 6.40 -13.72
C ASP A 561 14.54 5.02 -14.15
N LEU A 562 14.72 4.09 -13.20
CA LEU A 562 15.15 2.72 -13.48
C LEU A 562 14.15 1.95 -14.36
N ILE A 563 12.85 2.10 -14.09
CA ILE A 563 11.79 1.48 -14.90
C ILE A 563 11.78 2.08 -16.31
N GLU A 564 11.95 3.40 -16.42
CA GLU A 564 12.04 4.10 -17.71
C GLU A 564 13.25 3.62 -18.50
N GLU A 565 14.42 3.53 -17.89
CA GLU A 565 15.64 3.04 -18.54
C GLU A 565 15.50 1.57 -18.98
N PHE A 566 14.90 0.72 -18.16
CA PHE A 566 14.62 -0.66 -18.57
C PHE A 566 13.58 -0.74 -19.70
N ASN A 567 12.62 0.18 -19.76
CA ASN A 567 11.68 0.24 -20.89
C ASN A 567 12.36 0.72 -22.18
N HIS A 568 13.31 1.65 -22.10
CA HIS A 568 14.17 2.02 -23.23
C HIS A 568 14.96 0.81 -23.71
N PHE A 569 15.59 0.07 -22.81
CA PHE A 569 16.28 -1.18 -23.15
C PHE A 569 15.36 -2.20 -23.85
N LYS A 570 14.13 -2.40 -23.36
CA LYS A 570 13.14 -3.28 -24.02
C LYS A 570 12.79 -2.81 -25.43
N SER A 571 12.60 -1.50 -25.61
CA SER A 571 12.30 -0.90 -26.91
C SER A 571 13.46 -1.08 -27.88
N ASP A 572 14.69 -0.79 -27.45
CA ASP A 572 15.91 -0.96 -28.25
C ASP A 572 16.11 -2.44 -28.63
N THR A 573 15.88 -3.35 -27.69
CA THR A 573 15.94 -4.79 -27.94
C THR A 573 14.89 -5.24 -28.95
N ALA A 574 13.64 -4.75 -28.84
CA ALA A 574 12.56 -5.09 -29.76
C ALA A 574 12.81 -4.56 -31.17
N THR A 575 13.34 -3.33 -31.29
CA THR A 575 13.70 -2.74 -32.58
C THR A 575 14.85 -3.51 -33.24
N GLU A 576 15.90 -3.87 -32.50
CA GLU A 576 17.01 -4.64 -33.04
C GLU A 576 16.60 -6.08 -33.41
N LEU A 577 15.72 -6.73 -32.63
CA LEU A 577 15.16 -8.04 -33.00
C LEU A 577 14.35 -7.96 -34.30
N THR A 578 13.58 -6.89 -34.49
CA THR A 578 12.83 -6.67 -35.74
C THR A 578 13.78 -6.45 -36.91
N ARG A 579 14.84 -5.65 -36.71
CA ARG A 579 15.89 -5.42 -37.72
C ARG A 579 16.59 -6.72 -38.09
N ARG A 580 16.98 -7.53 -37.10
CA ARG A 580 17.61 -8.85 -37.31
C ARG A 580 16.70 -9.79 -38.08
N ASN A 581 15.43 -9.91 -37.68
CA ASN A 581 14.46 -10.74 -38.39
C ASN A 581 14.25 -10.29 -39.84
N PHE A 582 14.23 -8.98 -40.08
CA PHE A 582 14.13 -8.42 -41.43
C PHE A 582 15.36 -8.79 -42.29
N VAL A 583 16.58 -8.60 -41.77
CA VAL A 583 17.82 -8.95 -42.46
C VAL A 583 17.89 -10.46 -42.75
N CYS A 584 17.57 -11.31 -41.76
CA CYS A 584 17.52 -12.76 -41.95
C CYS A 584 16.50 -13.17 -43.02
N HIS A 585 15.27 -12.63 -42.99
CA HIS A 585 14.26 -12.94 -44.01
C HIS A 585 14.62 -12.40 -45.40
N GLN A 586 15.29 -11.25 -45.49
CA GLN A 586 15.79 -10.73 -46.76
C GLN A 586 16.86 -11.67 -47.33
N HIS A 587 17.77 -12.15 -46.48
CA HIS A 587 18.82 -13.09 -46.88
C HIS A 587 18.23 -14.45 -47.31
N GLU A 588 17.26 -14.99 -46.56
CA GLU A 588 16.54 -16.22 -46.95
C GLU A 588 15.81 -16.07 -48.29
N ARG A 589 15.22 -14.89 -48.57
CA ARG A 589 14.58 -14.61 -49.87
C ARG A 589 15.59 -14.51 -50.99
N GLN A 590 16.74 -13.86 -50.75
CA GLN A 590 17.82 -13.77 -51.71
C GLN A 590 18.41 -15.15 -52.01
N GLN A 591 18.68 -15.98 -50.98
CA GLN A 591 19.11 -17.36 -51.16
C GLN A 591 18.09 -18.18 -51.96
N LYS A 592 16.79 -18.14 -51.62
CA LYS A 592 15.75 -18.84 -52.39
C LYS A 592 15.60 -18.36 -53.83
N MET A 593 15.96 -17.11 -54.15
CA MET A 593 16.02 -16.62 -55.53
C MET A 593 17.29 -17.07 -56.25
N LEU A 594 18.43 -17.09 -55.55
CA LEU A 594 19.73 -17.52 -56.10
C LEU A 594 19.78 -19.04 -56.31
N ASP A 595 19.20 -19.84 -55.42
CA ASP A 595 19.01 -21.29 -55.55
C ASP A 595 18.15 -21.66 -56.77
N ARG A 596 17.36 -20.71 -57.30
CA ARG A 596 16.58 -20.87 -58.54
C ARG A 596 17.33 -20.42 -59.79
N VAL A 597 18.48 -19.76 -59.65
CA VAL A 597 19.17 -19.05 -60.74
C VAL A 597 20.57 -19.62 -61.05
N GLU A 598 21.38 -20.10 -60.10
CA GLU A 598 22.75 -20.61 -60.38
C GLU A 598 23.24 -21.78 -59.48
N GLU A 599 23.94 -22.75 -60.09
CA GLU A 599 24.65 -23.89 -59.46
C GLU A 599 26.13 -23.58 -59.06
N HIS A 600 26.57 -22.32 -59.05
CA HIS A 600 27.96 -21.95 -58.71
C HIS A 600 28.04 -20.77 -57.73
N PRO A 601 28.71 -20.91 -56.55
CA PRO A 601 28.78 -19.84 -55.56
C PRO A 601 29.88 -18.82 -55.92
N THR A 602 29.53 -17.54 -55.96
CA THR A 602 30.49 -16.43 -56.12
C THR A 602 31.00 -15.90 -54.77
N SER A 603 32.31 -15.67 -54.65
CA SER A 603 33.03 -15.21 -53.45
C SER A 603 32.58 -13.88 -52.83
N ASN A 604 31.76 -13.08 -53.52
CA ASN A 604 31.20 -11.83 -52.98
C ASN A 604 30.13 -12.03 -51.90
N GLN A 605 29.61 -13.26 -51.73
CA GLN A 605 28.60 -13.56 -50.71
C GLN A 605 29.19 -13.62 -49.30
N GLU A 606 30.41 -14.14 -49.14
CA GLU A 606 31.07 -14.28 -47.83
C GLU A 606 31.42 -12.92 -47.23
N SER A 607 31.90 -11.96 -48.03
CA SER A 607 32.27 -10.63 -47.54
C SER A 607 31.08 -9.81 -47.04
N ASN A 608 29.91 -9.92 -47.70
CA ASN A 608 28.68 -9.26 -47.26
C ASN A 608 28.06 -9.91 -46.01
N SER A 609 28.15 -11.24 -45.87
CA SER A 609 27.72 -11.95 -44.65
C SER A 609 28.55 -11.51 -43.44
N ILE A 610 29.88 -11.44 -43.59
CA ILE A 610 30.80 -11.08 -42.50
C ILE A 610 30.58 -9.63 -42.02
N MET A 611 30.29 -8.68 -42.92
CA MET A 611 29.98 -7.30 -42.54
C MET A 611 28.65 -7.17 -41.77
N ILE A 612 27.66 -8.00 -42.12
CA ILE A 612 26.37 -8.01 -41.42
C ILE A 612 26.54 -8.64 -40.03
N ASP A 613 27.28 -9.75 -39.94
CA ASP A 613 27.53 -10.46 -38.69
C ASP A 613 28.30 -9.58 -37.70
N THR A 614 29.35 -8.89 -38.15
CA THR A 614 30.12 -7.95 -37.30
C THR A 614 29.29 -6.74 -36.83
N ALA A 615 28.39 -6.21 -37.68
CA ALA A 615 27.49 -5.13 -37.28
C ALA A 615 26.44 -5.60 -36.25
N LEU A 616 25.96 -6.84 -36.37
CA LEU A 616 25.04 -7.46 -35.40
C LEU A 616 25.73 -7.71 -34.06
N GLU A 617 26.96 -8.24 -34.06
CA GLU A 617 27.77 -8.46 -32.86
C GLU A 617 28.04 -7.15 -32.10
N HIS A 618 28.32 -6.06 -32.81
CA HIS A 618 28.55 -4.75 -32.18
C HIS A 618 27.29 -4.21 -31.48
N GLN A 619 26.11 -4.34 -32.10
CA GLN A 619 24.85 -3.92 -31.48
C GLN A 619 24.46 -4.84 -30.31
N GLU A 620 24.71 -6.15 -30.42
CA GLU A 620 24.50 -7.08 -29.31
C GLU A 620 25.37 -6.75 -28.11
N ALA A 621 26.65 -6.42 -28.33
CA ALA A 621 27.56 -5.98 -27.27
C ALA A 621 27.08 -4.66 -26.61
N LYS A 622 26.54 -3.72 -27.39
CA LYS A 622 25.98 -2.47 -26.87
C LYS A 622 24.74 -2.73 -26.00
N LEU A 623 23.81 -3.57 -26.46
CA LEU A 623 22.63 -3.97 -25.69
C LEU A 623 23.04 -4.72 -24.41
N GLN A 624 24.06 -5.58 -24.49
CA GLN A 624 24.58 -6.28 -23.33
C GLN A 624 25.17 -5.32 -22.29
N SER A 625 25.91 -4.29 -22.73
CA SER A 625 26.42 -3.24 -21.84
C SER A 625 25.27 -2.47 -21.17
N HIS A 626 24.31 -1.99 -21.96
CA HIS A 626 23.14 -1.27 -21.42
C HIS A 626 22.37 -2.12 -20.41
N PHE A 627 22.20 -3.42 -20.68
CA PHE A 627 21.58 -4.33 -19.72
C PHE A 627 22.38 -4.46 -18.42
N GLN A 628 23.72 -4.53 -18.49
CA GLN A 628 24.57 -4.56 -17.30
C GLN A 628 24.45 -3.28 -16.47
N ASP A 629 24.35 -2.12 -17.11
CA ASP A 629 24.16 -0.83 -16.44
C ASP A 629 22.80 -0.80 -15.71
N VAL A 630 21.72 -1.25 -16.36
CA VAL A 630 20.40 -1.41 -15.74
C VAL A 630 20.44 -2.36 -14.55
N LEU A 631 21.13 -3.50 -14.68
CA LEU A 631 21.28 -4.46 -13.58
C LEU A 631 22.04 -3.86 -12.39
N ALA A 632 23.13 -3.14 -12.65
CA ALA A 632 23.91 -2.48 -11.59
C ALA A 632 23.07 -1.42 -10.86
N ALA A 633 22.29 -0.63 -11.58
CA ALA A 633 21.37 0.34 -11.00
C ALA A 633 20.26 -0.34 -10.17
N MET A 634 19.69 -1.44 -10.67
CA MET A 634 18.69 -2.24 -9.93
C MET A 634 19.28 -2.86 -8.66
N GLU A 635 20.49 -3.41 -8.72
CA GLU A 635 21.17 -3.94 -7.55
C GLU A 635 21.46 -2.85 -6.51
N ALA A 636 21.94 -1.68 -6.95
CA ALA A 636 22.19 -0.54 -6.06
C ALA A 636 20.90 -0.06 -5.36
N TYR A 637 19.76 -0.05 -6.08
CA TYR A 637 18.47 0.31 -5.51
C TYR A 637 17.99 -0.68 -4.45
N LEU A 638 18.18 -1.99 -4.68
CA LEU A 638 17.70 -3.05 -3.78
C LEU A 638 18.70 -3.40 -2.66
N ASP A 639 19.97 -3.00 -2.78
CA ASP A 639 21.04 -3.30 -1.83
C ASP A 639 20.69 -3.02 -0.35
N PRO A 640 20.05 -1.88 0.01
CA PRO A 640 19.71 -1.58 1.40
C PRO A 640 18.82 -2.64 2.07
N VAL A 641 18.03 -3.36 1.27
CA VAL A 641 17.15 -4.45 1.72
C VAL A 641 17.83 -5.80 1.57
N LEU A 642 18.41 -6.08 0.39
CA LEU A 642 19.06 -7.36 0.11
C LEU A 642 20.23 -7.65 1.04
N THR A 643 21.01 -6.62 1.39
CA THR A 643 22.14 -6.75 2.31
C THR A 643 21.71 -7.26 3.69
N LYS A 644 20.56 -6.79 4.17
CA LYS A 644 19.98 -7.22 5.44
C LYS A 644 19.32 -8.60 5.36
N LEU A 645 18.93 -9.05 4.16
CA LEU A 645 18.35 -10.37 3.94
C LEU A 645 19.40 -11.47 3.69
N TYR A 646 20.64 -11.12 3.32
CA TYR A 646 21.70 -12.10 3.05
C TYR A 646 21.87 -13.18 4.13
N PRO A 647 21.81 -12.89 5.44
CA PRO A 647 21.92 -13.94 6.46
C PRO A 647 20.89 -15.07 6.30
N ALA A 648 19.66 -14.73 5.88
CA ALA A 648 18.59 -15.69 5.59
C ALA A 648 18.71 -16.30 4.18
N LEU A 649 19.34 -15.59 3.25
CA LEU A 649 19.62 -16.01 1.87
C LEU A 649 20.99 -16.71 1.70
N ASN A 650 21.71 -16.97 2.79
CA ASN A 650 23.03 -17.60 2.73
C ASN A 650 22.97 -19.01 2.11
N ALA A 651 24.05 -19.39 1.43
CA ALA A 651 24.19 -20.65 0.71
C ALA A 651 23.97 -21.91 1.57
N GLU A 652 23.97 -21.82 2.90
CA GLU A 652 23.64 -22.93 3.80
C GLU A 652 22.14 -23.04 4.11
N SER A 653 21.42 -21.91 4.09
CA SER A 653 20.01 -21.78 4.50
C SER A 653 19.02 -21.82 3.33
N MET A 654 19.46 -21.46 2.12
CA MET A 654 18.64 -21.42 0.90
C MET A 654 18.06 -22.78 0.53
N SER A 655 16.77 -22.82 0.18
CA SER A 655 16.21 -23.96 -0.56
C SER A 655 16.73 -24.00 -2.00
N GLY A 656 16.63 -25.16 -2.64
CA GLY A 656 16.91 -25.28 -4.08
C GLY A 656 15.91 -24.51 -4.95
N THR A 657 14.69 -24.23 -4.45
CA THR A 657 13.67 -23.47 -5.19
C THR A 657 13.25 -22.22 -4.42
N ILE A 658 13.34 -21.07 -5.07
CA ILE A 658 12.99 -19.76 -4.53
C ILE A 658 11.84 -19.16 -5.35
N VAL A 659 10.87 -18.60 -4.64
CA VAL A 659 9.76 -17.84 -5.23
C VAL A 659 9.85 -16.39 -4.78
N LEU A 660 10.08 -15.49 -5.72
CA LEU A 660 10.06 -14.04 -5.50
C LEU A 660 8.63 -13.52 -5.62
N LEU A 661 8.14 -12.86 -4.58
CA LEU A 661 6.87 -12.17 -4.57
C LEU A 661 7.16 -10.68 -4.53
N ALA A 662 6.91 -9.98 -5.63
CA ALA A 662 7.23 -8.57 -5.78
C ALA A 662 5.98 -7.74 -6.09
N ASP A 663 6.00 -6.44 -5.78
CA ASP A 663 4.92 -5.54 -6.15
C ASP A 663 4.88 -5.23 -7.66
N ASP A 664 3.85 -4.50 -8.07
CA ASP A 664 3.56 -4.20 -9.48
C ASP A 664 4.69 -3.46 -10.19
N LYS A 665 5.46 -2.63 -9.48
CA LYS A 665 6.58 -1.86 -10.03
C LYS A 665 7.82 -2.71 -10.17
N LEU A 666 8.20 -3.46 -9.14
CA LEU A 666 9.36 -4.36 -9.19
C LEU A 666 9.15 -5.52 -10.16
N LEU A 667 7.92 -5.97 -10.37
CA LEU A 667 7.61 -7.00 -11.38
C LEU A 667 7.90 -6.54 -12.83
N LEU A 668 8.05 -5.23 -13.08
CA LEU A 668 8.44 -4.72 -14.40
C LEU A 668 9.92 -4.92 -14.71
N LEU A 669 10.74 -5.16 -13.68
CA LEU A 669 12.20 -5.29 -13.73
C LEU A 669 12.65 -6.77 -13.80
N PRO A 670 13.89 -7.06 -14.24
CA PRO A 670 14.41 -8.43 -14.40
C PRO A 670 15.00 -8.97 -13.09
N LEU A 671 14.17 -9.13 -12.05
CA LEU A 671 14.60 -9.53 -10.69
C LEU A 671 15.35 -10.88 -10.64
N GLU A 672 15.12 -11.76 -11.62
CA GLU A 672 15.80 -13.05 -11.71
C GLU A 672 17.30 -12.95 -12.01
N SER A 673 17.75 -11.79 -12.49
CA SER A 673 19.15 -11.51 -12.83
C SER A 673 19.98 -10.98 -11.64
N LEU A 674 19.37 -10.82 -10.46
CA LEU A 674 20.06 -10.34 -9.25
C LEU A 674 21.12 -11.35 -8.78
N SER A 675 22.34 -10.86 -8.54
CA SER A 675 23.48 -11.65 -8.05
C SER A 675 23.17 -12.40 -6.74
N ALA A 676 22.33 -11.82 -5.87
CA ALA A 676 21.87 -12.42 -4.62
C ALA A 676 21.22 -13.81 -4.81
N PHE A 677 20.63 -14.09 -5.97
CA PHE A 677 19.97 -15.37 -6.26
C PHE A 677 20.79 -16.28 -7.20
N LEU A 678 21.87 -15.78 -7.80
CA LEU A 678 22.78 -16.53 -8.69
C LEU A 678 23.79 -17.40 -7.91
N THR A 679 23.31 -18.10 -6.88
CA THR A 679 24.12 -19.00 -6.04
C THR A 679 24.03 -20.44 -6.57
N PRO A 680 25.13 -21.24 -6.59
CA PRO A 680 25.13 -22.61 -7.13
C PRO A 680 24.11 -23.59 -6.53
N ARG A 681 23.57 -23.28 -5.34
CA ARG A 681 22.57 -24.10 -4.64
C ARG A 681 21.14 -23.83 -5.11
N VAL A 682 20.88 -22.66 -5.70
CA VAL A 682 19.56 -22.32 -6.24
C VAL A 682 19.40 -23.06 -7.57
N THR A 683 18.58 -24.10 -7.56
CA THR A 683 18.28 -24.90 -8.75
C THR A 683 17.15 -24.32 -9.59
N SER A 684 16.25 -23.55 -8.97
CA SER A 684 15.10 -22.94 -9.63
C SER A 684 14.74 -21.62 -8.96
N LEU A 685 14.55 -20.58 -9.77
CA LEU A 685 14.10 -19.25 -9.35
C LEU A 685 12.88 -18.89 -10.19
N THR A 686 11.80 -18.47 -9.54
CA THR A 686 10.58 -18.02 -10.20
C THR A 686 10.03 -16.80 -9.48
N ARG A 687 9.23 -15.99 -10.17
CA ARG A 687 8.45 -14.90 -9.58
C ARG A 687 6.95 -15.14 -9.65
N ASP A 688 6.21 -14.56 -8.73
CA ASP A 688 4.74 -14.56 -8.69
C ASP A 688 4.21 -13.20 -8.21
N PHE A 689 2.92 -12.96 -8.42
CA PHE A 689 2.18 -11.78 -8.01
C PHE A 689 2.04 -11.68 -6.48
N SER A 690 1.69 -12.78 -5.82
CA SER A 690 1.56 -12.83 -4.36
C SER A 690 1.41 -14.26 -3.84
N LEU A 691 1.56 -14.44 -2.52
CA LEU A 691 1.37 -15.73 -1.86
C LEU A 691 -0.05 -16.30 -2.08
N GLN A 692 -1.08 -15.45 -1.99
CA GLN A 692 -2.46 -15.86 -2.22
C GLN A 692 -2.71 -16.29 -3.67
N PHE A 693 -2.11 -15.58 -4.63
CA PHE A 693 -2.28 -15.91 -6.04
C PHE A 693 -1.56 -17.21 -6.42
N LEU A 694 -0.35 -17.42 -5.89
CA LEU A 694 0.37 -18.69 -6.02
C LEU A 694 -0.44 -19.84 -5.43
N TYR A 695 -1.04 -19.63 -4.25
CA TYR A 695 -1.90 -20.62 -3.59
C TYR A 695 -3.05 -21.07 -4.48
N HIS A 696 -3.79 -20.11 -5.06
CA HIS A 696 -4.89 -20.39 -5.97
C HIS A 696 -4.44 -21.15 -7.23
N ARG A 697 -3.20 -20.93 -7.69
CA ARG A 697 -2.63 -21.69 -8.82
C ARG A 697 -2.23 -23.11 -8.44
N PHE A 698 -1.71 -23.29 -7.23
CA PHE A 698 -1.22 -24.58 -6.76
C PHE A 698 -2.36 -25.57 -6.47
N HIS A 699 -3.44 -25.11 -5.83
CA HIS A 699 -4.56 -25.96 -5.38
C HIS A 699 -5.71 -26.08 -6.40
N GLN A 700 -5.53 -25.58 -7.62
CA GLN A 700 -6.53 -25.66 -8.70
C GLN A 700 -6.88 -27.10 -9.12
N ASN A 701 -6.03 -28.08 -8.80
CA ASN A 701 -6.25 -29.48 -9.17
C ASN A 701 -7.19 -30.21 -8.19
N GLU A 702 -7.36 -29.76 -6.95
CA GLU A 702 -8.18 -30.48 -5.96
C GLU A 702 -9.68 -30.12 -6.03
N GLU A 703 -10.03 -28.88 -6.41
CA GLU A 703 -11.45 -28.47 -6.53
C GLU A 703 -12.18 -29.10 -7.74
N ASN A 704 -11.44 -29.49 -8.79
CA ASN A 704 -12.02 -30.13 -9.97
C ASN A 704 -12.22 -31.65 -9.80
N GLU A 705 -11.47 -32.30 -8.92
CA GLU A 705 -11.63 -33.74 -8.65
C GLU A 705 -12.86 -34.03 -7.76
N HIS A 706 -13.22 -33.12 -6.85
CA HIS A 706 -14.39 -33.29 -5.98
C HIS A 706 -15.76 -33.16 -6.67
N LYS A 707 -15.80 -32.83 -7.97
CA LYS A 707 -17.02 -32.90 -8.79
C LYS A 707 -17.12 -34.17 -9.66
N GLY A 708 -16.12 -35.06 -9.60
CA GLY A 708 -16.00 -36.23 -10.49
C GLY A 708 -16.49 -37.57 -9.93
N ASP A 709 -16.57 -37.77 -8.62
CA ASP A 709 -16.88 -39.10 -8.06
C ASP A 709 -18.24 -39.18 -7.37
N ALA A 710 -19.27 -39.24 -8.21
CA ALA A 710 -20.57 -39.79 -7.83
C ALA A 710 -20.94 -40.96 -8.77
N LYS A 711 -20.66 -42.18 -8.28
CA LYS A 711 -21.28 -43.48 -8.65
C LYS A 711 -21.40 -43.85 -10.13
N LYS A 712 -20.52 -44.75 -10.58
CA LYS A 712 -20.83 -46.01 -11.31
C LYS A 712 -19.71 -46.99 -10.98
N GLY A 713 -19.93 -48.11 -10.27
CA GLY A 713 -20.76 -49.23 -10.68
C GLY A 713 -19.84 -50.28 -11.31
N GLY A 714 -19.53 -51.35 -10.57
CA GLY A 714 -18.42 -52.30 -10.81
C GLY A 714 -18.36 -53.04 -12.16
N GLY A 715 -17.17 -53.55 -12.50
CA GLY A 715 -17.02 -54.54 -13.57
C GLY A 715 -15.59 -54.78 -14.09
N LYS A 716 -14.92 -55.80 -13.51
CA LYS A 716 -13.89 -56.70 -14.06
C LYS A 716 -12.47 -56.21 -14.43
N LYS A 717 -11.52 -56.88 -13.75
CA LYS A 717 -10.08 -57.05 -14.00
C LYS A 717 -9.73 -57.34 -15.49
N GLY A 718 -8.71 -56.66 -15.97
CA GLY A 718 -7.95 -57.00 -17.17
C GLY A 718 -6.50 -56.51 -17.02
N ASP A 719 -5.59 -57.46 -16.85
CA ASP A 719 -4.17 -57.33 -16.53
C ASP A 719 -3.37 -56.91 -17.77
N LYS A 720 -2.66 -55.76 -17.75
CA LYS A 720 -1.58 -55.44 -18.71
C LYS A 720 -0.47 -54.59 -18.07
N LYS A 721 0.74 -55.18 -18.07
CA LYS A 721 2.04 -54.63 -17.65
C LYS A 721 2.38 -53.27 -18.33
N PRO A 722 3.06 -52.34 -17.64
CA PRO A 722 3.69 -51.19 -18.27
C PRO A 722 5.08 -51.56 -18.81
N GLU A 723 5.31 -51.32 -20.10
CA GLU A 723 6.63 -51.36 -20.74
C GLU A 723 7.47 -50.16 -20.28
N LYS A 724 8.72 -50.45 -19.88
CA LYS A 724 9.78 -49.48 -19.62
C LYS A 724 10.28 -48.89 -20.96
N PRO A 725 10.53 -47.58 -21.08
CA PRO A 725 11.47 -47.08 -22.06
C PRO A 725 12.90 -47.10 -21.51
N SER A 726 13.78 -47.54 -22.40
CA SER A 726 15.19 -47.86 -22.22
C SER A 726 16.07 -46.65 -21.85
N THR A 727 17.01 -46.91 -20.95
CA THR A 727 18.20 -46.10 -20.67
C THR A 727 19.12 -46.00 -21.88
N ALA A 728 19.48 -44.78 -22.29
CA ALA A 728 20.70 -44.52 -23.05
C ALA A 728 21.58 -43.54 -22.25
N LYS A 729 22.77 -44.02 -21.90
CA LYS A 729 23.81 -43.31 -21.17
C LYS A 729 24.50 -42.30 -22.09
N SER A 730 24.63 -41.05 -21.66
CA SER A 730 25.67 -40.14 -22.14
C SER A 730 26.42 -39.56 -20.94
N LYS A 731 27.73 -39.84 -20.89
CA LYS A 731 28.69 -39.31 -19.92
C LYS A 731 29.01 -37.82 -20.21
N PRO A 732 29.58 -37.08 -19.23
CA PRO A 732 29.53 -35.62 -19.17
C PRO A 732 30.67 -34.97 -19.97
N SER A 733 30.40 -33.79 -20.51
CA SER A 733 31.42 -32.88 -21.04
C SER A 733 31.16 -31.46 -20.54
N ASP A 734 32.25 -30.74 -20.35
CA ASP A 734 32.41 -29.63 -19.43
C ASP A 734 31.63 -28.34 -19.72
N LYS A 735 31.45 -27.63 -18.62
CA LYS A 735 31.04 -26.23 -18.45
C LYS A 735 31.46 -25.30 -19.60
N LYS A 736 30.49 -24.56 -20.15
CA LYS A 736 30.71 -23.16 -20.52
C LYS A 736 29.41 -22.35 -20.35
N VAL A 737 29.56 -21.30 -19.56
CA VAL A 737 28.61 -20.25 -19.23
C VAL A 737 28.28 -19.47 -20.50
N MET A 738 27.15 -19.78 -21.14
CA MET A 738 26.50 -18.94 -22.16
C MET A 738 25.16 -19.57 -22.52
N LYS A 739 24.10 -19.24 -21.75
CA LYS A 739 22.69 -19.34 -22.13
C LYS A 739 21.81 -18.89 -20.96
N ILE A 740 21.79 -17.58 -20.70
CA ILE A 740 20.70 -16.93 -19.94
C ILE A 740 19.96 -15.90 -20.81
N MET A 741 20.48 -15.55 -22.00
CA MET A 741 19.88 -14.50 -22.84
C MET A 741 18.65 -14.94 -23.67
N VAL A 742 18.27 -16.23 -23.68
CA VAL A 742 17.22 -16.76 -24.59
C VAL A 742 15.87 -17.01 -23.90
N ILE A 743 15.73 -16.78 -22.59
CA ILE A 743 14.45 -17.03 -21.89
C ILE A 743 13.58 -15.76 -21.77
N PHE A 744 14.13 -14.57 -21.98
CA PHE A 744 13.37 -13.31 -21.80
C PHE A 744 12.42 -12.92 -22.94
N LEU A 745 12.36 -13.69 -24.04
CA LEU A 745 11.54 -13.33 -25.23
C LEU A 745 10.26 -14.16 -25.41
N LYS A 746 9.76 -14.81 -24.35
CA LYS A 746 8.50 -15.57 -24.41
C LYS A 746 7.42 -15.17 -23.40
N TYR A 747 7.53 -13.99 -22.78
CA TYR A 747 6.44 -13.37 -22.04
C TYR A 747 6.21 -11.93 -22.48
#